data_AF-A0AAT9I7Q5-F1
#
_entry.id   AF-A0AAT9I7Q5-F1
#
_cell.length_a   1.000
_cell.length_b   1.000
_cell.length_c   1.000
_cell.angle_alpha   90.00
_cell.angle_beta   90.00
_cell.angle_gamma   90.00
#
_symmetry.space_group_name_H-M   'P 1'
#
loop_
_entity.id
_entity.type
_entity.pdbx_description
1 polymer ?
#
loop_
_entity_poly.entity_id
_entity_poly.type
_entity_poly.pdbx_seq_one_letter_code
_entity_poly.pdbx_strand_id
1 'polypeptide(L)'
;MKTRIILLLTYSVLLGILWTGCTDKRTGEPHVLVFTKTAGFHHAAIPDGVKAIQALGAKHHFIVDTTSNSDRFTEDTLKQYAAVIFLNTTGDVLDAAQQADFERYIQAGGGYLGVHAASDCEYQWPWYGKLVGAYFKGHPRPQKARLNMHHDNNFPVTDSLPDPWIRTDEWYNFREIPKDVNVLVSIDEGSYEGGTNGIPHPMVWYHDYDGGRAFYMELGHTAESYTEPEFLKLLSSGIHYAIGENKILDYGKATTLRMPEEARFSKKFLAGGLFEPTELTILPNLDILIAERRGAIKFYNQADHTIKEVAQLDVYHQGLTPGGGTEGGLLGLQADPHYEKNHWVYVFYSPTGNKPVDRLSRFKFENNEFNRQSEQVILEVNTDREICCHTGGSLAFDANNNLYLSVGDNTTPFNEVDPKTKKAYAVNLYGFAPLDDRPGFEYYDDRRAAGNTNDLRGKILRIRVNEDGTYGIPDGNLFPKGTPNTRPEIYVMGDRNPYRISVDKHTGYLYWGEVGPDAGNDSLSTRGPRGYDEINQARKAGNFGWPYFVGNNYAYHEYNYTTGVSGPVFNAERPINNSRNNTGIKELPPAQPAFIWYPYAVSPEFPILGTGGRTAMAGPVYYAKDYRKETRYPGYYDGKLFIYDWMRNWIMAVTMTKTGDLQTIEKFMPQTKFHNISDMEVGPDGLLYIVEYGGQWRHKNADAGLSVITFNSGNLAPAVKLKADTSAGAIPLTVNFSAKGTVDPDGDKLTYTWDFGKGEIEQTAVPDVRHTFSAAGVYPVSVEVKDGKGGKTKSPVIQVYAGNAIPQVKILMAGNKSFYFPDRPITYQVQVDDAEDGHSGQPDFDGSKVLVHADYINKPDKALLAENGESKGITESSGKSLMESLDCKSCHQVDATSVGPTFKQIALRYKEDKRTRNFLPEKIISGGSGNWGQTAMAAHPDLAISDAQKIVTWILSLADSSKNAMPWKGSFLPSTQFQLTPRGAIALSASYTDKGAKGISPLTGNAMLVLRDPILPARSADASAGEVGNSKLGEMAVVHIKKRGWFKFSGISLENVKDVQLKYAVDLPSKKGWKIALRLDSPQGPLLGTTVLGAAIKPLKVAYAALSLSQPADSTRHDVYFIFQKEDQAEIAGLGIAEFSIRIR
;
A
#
# COMPACT_ATOMS: atom_id res chain seq x y z
N MET A 1 20.09 -76.80 -32.88
CA MET A 1 19.06 -76.46 -31.87
C MET A 1 19.58 -75.57 -30.74
N LYS A 2 20.78 -75.81 -30.17
CA LYS A 2 21.33 -74.99 -29.07
C LYS A 2 21.60 -73.51 -29.42
N THR A 3 21.96 -73.18 -30.66
CA THR A 3 22.26 -71.78 -31.06
C THR A 3 21.02 -70.91 -31.28
N ARG A 4 19.86 -71.48 -31.62
CA ARG A 4 18.60 -70.73 -31.78
C ARG A 4 17.92 -70.40 -30.44
N ILE A 5 18.14 -71.23 -29.40
CA ILE A 5 17.60 -70.98 -28.06
C ILE A 5 18.39 -69.86 -27.35
N ILE A 6 19.70 -69.78 -27.56
CA ILE A 6 20.55 -68.72 -26.98
C ILE A 6 20.27 -67.36 -27.63
N LEU A 7 19.98 -67.31 -28.94
CA LEU A 7 19.63 -66.06 -29.63
C LEU A 7 18.23 -65.54 -29.24
N LEU A 8 17.27 -66.44 -29.00
CA LEU A 8 15.93 -66.07 -28.51
C LEU A 8 15.99 -65.60 -27.04
N LEU A 9 16.76 -66.25 -26.17
CA LEU A 9 16.95 -65.77 -24.79
C LEU A 9 17.68 -64.42 -24.71
N THR A 10 18.66 -64.17 -25.58
CA THR A 10 19.35 -62.87 -25.60
C THR A 10 18.46 -61.75 -26.15
N TYR A 11 17.60 -62.02 -27.15
CA TYR A 11 16.61 -61.02 -27.61
C TYR A 11 15.51 -60.76 -26.58
N SER A 12 15.07 -61.77 -25.81
CA SER A 12 14.11 -61.59 -24.71
C SER A 12 14.70 -60.85 -23.51
N VAL A 13 15.99 -61.05 -23.21
CA VAL A 13 16.70 -60.33 -22.15
C VAL A 13 17.04 -58.89 -22.59
N LEU A 14 17.36 -58.64 -23.86
CA LEU A 14 17.55 -57.29 -24.40
C LEU A 14 16.22 -56.51 -24.53
N LEU A 15 15.09 -57.16 -24.87
CA LEU A 15 13.77 -56.52 -24.78
C LEU A 15 13.32 -56.29 -23.33
N GLY A 16 13.71 -57.16 -22.38
CA GLY A 16 13.42 -56.98 -20.95
C GLY A 16 14.24 -55.86 -20.28
N ILE A 17 15.46 -55.60 -20.77
CA ILE A 17 16.33 -54.51 -20.29
C ILE A 17 15.96 -53.15 -20.93
N LEU A 18 15.28 -53.13 -22.07
CA LEU A 18 14.72 -51.90 -22.67
C LEU A 18 13.37 -51.48 -22.07
N TRP A 19 12.74 -52.32 -21.23
CA TRP A 19 11.44 -52.05 -20.58
C TRP A 19 11.51 -51.91 -19.05
N THR A 20 12.71 -51.88 -18.47
CA THR A 20 12.93 -51.62 -17.05
C THR A 20 13.72 -50.33 -16.86
N GLY A 21 13.03 -49.22 -16.61
CA GLY A 21 13.61 -48.16 -15.78
C GLY A 21 13.64 -46.72 -16.28
N CYS A 22 12.73 -46.25 -17.15
CA CYS A 22 12.30 -44.85 -17.03
C CYS A 22 11.25 -44.79 -15.92
N THR A 23 11.70 -44.85 -14.66
CA THR A 23 10.79 -44.62 -13.53
C THR A 23 10.69 -43.12 -13.32
N ASP A 24 9.53 -42.52 -13.60
CA ASP A 24 9.25 -41.10 -13.33
C ASP A 24 9.08 -40.81 -11.82
N LYS A 25 9.63 -41.67 -10.94
CA LYS A 25 9.59 -41.53 -9.48
C LYS A 25 10.85 -40.86 -8.98
N ARG A 26 10.70 -39.96 -8.01
CA ARG A 26 11.83 -39.34 -7.31
C ARG A 26 12.59 -40.39 -6.51
N THR A 27 13.91 -40.23 -6.43
CA THR A 27 14.77 -41.06 -5.59
C THR A 27 14.72 -40.58 -4.14
N GLY A 28 14.59 -41.51 -3.18
CA GLY A 28 14.58 -41.20 -1.74
C GLY A 28 13.19 -41.03 -1.13
N GLU A 29 13.16 -40.64 0.14
CA GLU A 29 11.91 -40.34 0.85
C GLU A 29 11.24 -39.08 0.25
N PRO A 30 9.91 -39.05 0.08
CA PRO A 30 9.21 -37.86 -0.39
C PRO A 30 9.41 -36.69 0.58
N HIS A 31 9.62 -35.49 0.02
CA HIS A 31 9.69 -34.26 0.79
C HIS A 31 8.34 -33.56 0.81
N VAL A 32 7.97 -33.01 1.96
CA VAL A 32 6.74 -32.25 2.19
C VAL A 32 7.10 -30.89 2.80
N LEU A 33 6.53 -29.82 2.23
CA LEU A 33 6.69 -28.46 2.75
C LEU A 33 5.46 -28.08 3.58
N VAL A 34 5.65 -27.80 4.87
CA VAL A 34 4.60 -27.27 5.75
C VAL A 34 4.68 -25.75 5.80
N PHE A 35 3.67 -25.11 5.25
CA PHE A 35 3.53 -23.66 5.18
C PHE A 35 2.54 -23.15 6.23
N THR A 36 2.95 -22.14 7.02
CA THR A 36 2.20 -21.66 8.19
C THR A 36 2.04 -20.14 8.25
N LYS A 37 2.18 -19.43 7.12
CA LYS A 37 2.05 -17.95 7.10
C LYS A 37 0.60 -17.55 7.35
N THR A 38 0.40 -16.49 8.13
CA THR A 38 -0.92 -15.89 8.40
C THR A 38 -0.83 -14.38 8.21
N ALA A 39 -1.63 -13.85 7.29
CA ALA A 39 -1.92 -12.42 7.16
C ALA A 39 -3.19 -12.01 7.95
N GLY A 40 -3.98 -12.99 8.38
CA GLY A 40 -5.15 -12.83 9.25
C GLY A 40 -4.93 -13.35 10.68
N PHE A 41 -5.89 -14.12 11.19
CA PHE A 41 -5.83 -14.68 12.54
C PHE A 41 -4.74 -15.75 12.65
N HIS A 42 -3.93 -15.67 13.71
CA HIS A 42 -2.86 -16.63 13.98
C HIS A 42 -3.32 -17.71 14.98
N HIS A 43 -3.37 -18.97 14.53
CA HIS A 43 -3.85 -20.09 15.33
C HIS A 43 -2.79 -20.59 16.31
N ALA A 44 -3.18 -20.75 17.59
CA ALA A 44 -2.27 -21.24 18.64
C ALA A 44 -1.82 -22.70 18.44
N ALA A 45 -2.56 -23.49 17.65
CA ALA A 45 -2.27 -24.91 17.40
C ALA A 45 -1.22 -25.15 16.29
N ILE A 46 -0.74 -24.11 15.59
CA ILE A 46 0.28 -24.24 14.54
C ILE A 46 1.53 -25.01 15.03
N PRO A 47 2.15 -24.68 16.19
CA PRO A 47 3.32 -25.40 16.68
C PRO A 47 3.05 -26.89 16.95
N ASP A 48 1.87 -27.22 17.47
CA ASP A 48 1.47 -28.61 17.73
C ASP A 48 1.25 -29.39 16.42
N GLY A 49 0.63 -28.74 15.44
CA GLY A 49 0.45 -29.33 14.10
C GLY A 49 1.76 -29.58 13.37
N VAL A 50 2.69 -28.62 13.40
CA VAL A 50 4.05 -28.82 12.85
C VAL A 50 4.73 -30.02 13.50
N LYS A 51 4.71 -30.08 14.84
CA LYS A 51 5.32 -31.18 15.60
C LYS A 51 4.69 -32.54 15.27
N ALA A 52 3.37 -32.59 15.14
CA ALA A 52 2.66 -33.82 14.79
C ALA A 52 2.99 -34.28 13.36
N ILE A 53 3.04 -33.37 12.38
CA ILE A 53 3.39 -33.71 10.99
C ILE A 53 4.83 -34.20 10.90
N GLN A 54 5.78 -33.58 11.63
CA GLN A 54 7.16 -34.05 11.70
C GLN A 54 7.25 -35.47 12.30
N ALA A 55 6.47 -35.76 13.35
CA ALA A 55 6.41 -37.09 13.95
C ALA A 55 5.78 -38.12 12.99
N LEU A 56 4.76 -37.72 12.22
CA LEU A 56 4.19 -38.55 11.15
C LEU A 56 5.22 -38.81 10.04
N GLY A 57 6.00 -37.81 9.64
CA GLY A 57 7.07 -37.96 8.65
C GLY A 57 8.11 -38.99 9.07
N ALA A 58 8.60 -38.89 10.31
CA ALA A 58 9.52 -39.88 10.88
C ALA A 58 8.92 -41.29 10.96
N LYS A 59 7.61 -41.41 11.20
CA LYS A 59 6.91 -42.70 11.30
C LYS A 59 6.59 -43.32 9.93
N HIS A 60 6.32 -42.49 8.93
CA HIS A 60 5.81 -42.90 7.63
C HIS A 60 6.80 -42.65 6.48
N HIS A 61 8.06 -42.37 6.79
CA HIS A 61 9.17 -42.24 5.82
C HIS A 61 8.99 -41.11 4.80
N PHE A 62 8.65 -39.91 5.28
CA PHE A 62 8.68 -38.68 4.50
C PHE A 62 9.38 -37.54 5.26
N ILE A 63 10.10 -36.70 4.52
CA ILE A 63 10.88 -35.59 5.07
C ILE A 63 9.99 -34.35 5.15
N VAL A 64 10.08 -33.62 6.27
CA VAL A 64 9.23 -32.46 6.55
C VAL A 64 10.08 -31.21 6.71
N ASP A 65 9.95 -30.28 5.77
CA ASP A 65 10.45 -28.91 5.89
C ASP A 65 9.33 -27.97 6.34
N THR A 66 9.66 -26.91 7.06
CA THR A 66 8.67 -25.93 7.55
C THR A 66 9.08 -24.52 7.16
N THR A 67 8.11 -23.68 6.81
CA THR A 67 8.35 -22.26 6.52
C THR A 67 7.11 -21.41 6.77
N SER A 68 7.32 -20.18 7.20
CA SER A 68 6.32 -19.09 7.11
C SER A 68 6.71 -18.04 6.07
N ASN A 69 7.85 -18.22 5.39
CA ASN A 69 8.30 -17.34 4.33
C ASN A 69 7.69 -17.74 2.98
N SER A 70 6.88 -16.85 2.42
CA SER A 70 6.25 -17.03 1.10
C SER A 70 7.25 -16.94 -0.07
N ASP A 71 8.44 -16.37 0.13
CA ASP A 71 9.51 -16.34 -0.89
C ASP A 71 10.01 -17.74 -1.28
N ARG A 72 9.57 -18.78 -0.56
CA ARG A 72 9.78 -20.20 -0.89
C ARG A 72 8.80 -20.71 -1.94
N PHE A 73 7.74 -19.98 -2.27
CA PHE A 73 6.80 -20.34 -3.34
C PHE A 73 7.35 -19.90 -4.69
N THR A 74 8.42 -20.58 -5.09
CA THR A 74 9.04 -20.45 -6.42
C THR A 74 9.14 -21.82 -7.05
N GLU A 75 9.07 -21.91 -8.38
CA GLU A 75 9.20 -23.17 -9.11
C GLU A 75 10.46 -23.96 -8.68
N ASP A 76 11.60 -23.28 -8.49
CA ASP A 76 12.86 -23.89 -8.08
C ASP A 76 12.86 -24.52 -6.68
N THR A 77 12.05 -23.96 -5.78
CA THR A 77 11.89 -24.50 -4.44
C THR A 77 10.83 -25.60 -4.46
N LEU A 78 9.67 -25.35 -5.07
CA LEU A 78 8.52 -26.25 -5.09
C LEU A 78 8.79 -27.57 -5.83
N LYS A 79 9.66 -27.56 -6.85
CA LYS A 79 10.04 -28.79 -7.57
C LYS A 79 10.67 -29.89 -6.69
N GLN A 80 11.14 -29.52 -5.50
CA GLN A 80 11.75 -30.43 -4.52
C GLN A 80 10.71 -31.16 -3.68
N TYR A 81 9.45 -30.70 -3.64
CA TYR A 81 8.41 -31.21 -2.75
C TYR A 81 7.38 -32.03 -3.50
N ALA A 82 6.95 -33.15 -2.91
CA ALA A 82 5.89 -33.99 -3.46
C ALA A 82 4.51 -33.47 -3.04
N ALA A 83 4.44 -32.85 -1.86
CA ALA A 83 3.24 -32.19 -1.35
C ALA A 83 3.59 -30.89 -0.61
N VAL A 84 2.67 -29.92 -0.67
CA VAL A 84 2.69 -28.70 0.14
C VAL A 84 1.48 -28.70 1.06
N ILE A 85 1.72 -28.47 2.34
CA ILE A 85 0.69 -28.43 3.38
C ILE A 85 0.46 -26.99 3.81
N PHE A 86 -0.77 -26.51 3.69
CA PHE A 86 -1.20 -25.23 4.25
C PHE A 86 -1.81 -25.53 5.62
N LEU A 87 -1.02 -25.29 6.67
CA LEU A 87 -1.40 -25.59 8.05
C LEU A 87 -1.88 -24.31 8.74
N ASN A 88 -3.20 -24.15 8.86
CA ASN A 88 -3.83 -23.01 9.52
C ASN A 88 -3.41 -21.62 8.97
N THR A 89 -3.17 -21.54 7.66
CA THR A 89 -2.86 -20.28 6.96
C THR A 89 -4.11 -19.41 6.86
N THR A 90 -3.99 -18.08 7.01
CA THR A 90 -5.14 -17.15 6.94
C THR A 90 -4.81 -15.87 6.19
N GLY A 91 -5.81 -15.30 5.51
CA GLY A 91 -5.67 -14.06 4.72
C GLY A 91 -4.98 -14.27 3.37
N ASP A 92 -4.42 -13.19 2.82
CA ASP A 92 -3.69 -13.19 1.54
C ASP A 92 -2.19 -13.35 1.82
N VAL A 93 -1.62 -14.51 1.50
CA VAL A 93 -0.29 -14.94 1.97
C VAL A 93 0.71 -15.10 0.84
N LEU A 94 0.26 -15.25 -0.42
CA LEU A 94 1.07 -15.34 -1.63
C LEU A 94 0.81 -14.15 -2.56
N ASP A 95 1.87 -13.57 -3.11
CA ASP A 95 1.72 -12.58 -4.19
C ASP A 95 1.43 -13.25 -5.56
N ALA A 96 1.10 -12.46 -6.58
CA ALA A 96 0.75 -12.97 -7.91
C ALA A 96 1.83 -13.86 -8.56
N ALA A 97 3.12 -13.60 -8.30
CA ALA A 97 4.20 -14.43 -8.82
C ALA A 97 4.25 -15.79 -8.10
N GLN A 98 4.11 -15.76 -6.77
CA GLN A 98 4.04 -16.96 -5.94
C GLN A 98 2.79 -17.80 -6.23
N GLN A 99 1.65 -17.15 -6.48
CA GLN A 99 0.42 -17.78 -6.93
C GLN A 99 0.62 -18.50 -8.26
N ALA A 100 1.21 -17.82 -9.26
CA ALA A 100 1.50 -18.42 -10.55
C ALA A 100 2.45 -19.63 -10.44
N ASP A 101 3.52 -19.54 -9.64
CA ASP A 101 4.44 -20.66 -9.43
C ASP A 101 3.78 -21.82 -8.67
N PHE A 102 2.82 -21.54 -7.78
CA PHE A 102 2.05 -22.58 -7.09
C PHE A 102 1.01 -23.27 -8.00
N GLU A 103 0.32 -22.53 -8.88
CA GLU A 103 -0.50 -23.11 -9.96
C GLU A 103 0.32 -24.06 -10.82
N ARG A 104 1.49 -23.60 -11.29
CA ARG A 104 2.41 -24.40 -12.10
C ARG A 104 2.86 -25.66 -11.36
N TYR A 105 3.12 -25.57 -10.06
CA TYR A 105 3.46 -26.73 -9.22
C TYR A 105 2.32 -27.77 -9.17
N ILE A 106 1.07 -27.34 -9.00
CA ILE A 106 -0.08 -28.25 -9.02
C ILE A 106 -0.28 -28.85 -10.43
N GLN A 107 -0.19 -28.04 -11.49
CA GLN A 107 -0.27 -28.48 -12.89
C GLN A 107 0.84 -29.46 -13.29
N ALA A 108 2.02 -29.33 -12.70
CA ALA A 108 3.12 -30.27 -12.87
C ALA A 108 2.90 -31.62 -12.15
N GLY A 109 1.83 -31.75 -11.38
CA GLY A 109 1.44 -32.96 -10.64
C GLY A 109 1.68 -32.90 -9.14
N GLY A 110 1.91 -31.71 -8.57
CA GLY A 110 2.15 -31.48 -7.15
C GLY A 110 0.93 -31.80 -6.28
N GLY A 111 1.19 -32.19 -5.02
CA GLY A 111 0.15 -32.41 -4.02
C GLY A 111 -0.12 -31.18 -3.15
N TYR A 112 -1.38 -30.99 -2.75
CA TYR A 112 -1.84 -29.99 -1.81
C TYR A 112 -2.62 -30.63 -0.65
N LEU A 113 -2.35 -30.18 0.57
CA LEU A 113 -3.17 -30.48 1.75
C LEU A 113 -3.48 -29.20 2.52
N GLY A 114 -4.76 -28.84 2.63
CA GLY A 114 -5.22 -27.74 3.49
C GLY A 114 -5.74 -28.26 4.83
N VAL A 115 -5.36 -27.62 5.93
CA VAL A 115 -5.82 -27.94 7.29
C VAL A 115 -6.49 -26.74 7.91
N HIS A 116 -7.73 -26.93 8.39
CA HIS A 116 -8.58 -25.99 9.09
C HIS A 116 -8.65 -24.62 8.41
N ALA A 117 -7.88 -23.65 8.91
CA ALA A 117 -7.95 -22.28 8.44
C ALA A 117 -7.44 -22.09 7.00
N ALA A 118 -6.88 -23.10 6.34
CA ALA A 118 -6.51 -23.02 4.93
C ALA A 118 -7.66 -22.59 3.99
N SER A 119 -8.93 -22.76 4.40
CA SER A 119 -10.10 -22.22 3.67
C SER A 119 -10.41 -20.74 3.96
N ASP A 120 -9.80 -20.15 5.00
CA ASP A 120 -9.77 -18.72 5.35
C ASP A 120 -8.55 -18.01 4.72
N CYS A 121 -8.11 -18.47 3.55
CA CYS A 121 -6.91 -18.02 2.87
C CYS A 121 -7.19 -17.69 1.40
N GLU A 122 -6.47 -16.72 0.82
CA GLU A 122 -6.43 -16.41 -0.63
C GLU A 122 -7.80 -16.08 -1.28
N TYR A 123 -8.69 -15.39 -0.58
CA TYR A 123 -10.06 -15.10 -1.05
C TYR A 123 -10.17 -14.42 -2.43
N GLN A 124 -9.14 -13.67 -2.83
CA GLN A 124 -9.10 -12.92 -4.09
C GLN A 124 -8.55 -13.75 -5.26
N TRP A 125 -8.28 -15.04 -5.04
CA TRP A 125 -7.70 -15.94 -6.02
C TRP A 125 -8.67 -17.11 -6.32
N PRO A 126 -9.62 -16.94 -7.26
CA PRO A 126 -10.66 -17.95 -7.51
C PRO A 126 -10.15 -19.35 -7.85
N TRP A 127 -8.95 -19.45 -8.42
CA TRP A 127 -8.30 -20.74 -8.68
C TRP A 127 -7.99 -21.50 -7.38
N TYR A 128 -7.46 -20.83 -6.36
CA TYR A 128 -7.23 -21.44 -5.04
C TYR A 128 -8.53 -21.88 -4.38
N GLY A 129 -9.60 -21.09 -4.51
CA GLY A 129 -10.93 -21.46 -4.01
C GLY A 129 -11.42 -22.80 -4.55
N LYS A 130 -11.09 -23.13 -5.80
CA LYS A 130 -11.37 -24.44 -6.40
C LYS A 130 -10.40 -25.52 -5.91
N LEU A 131 -9.12 -25.21 -5.75
CA LEU A 131 -8.11 -26.12 -5.19
C LEU A 131 -8.47 -26.57 -3.76
N VAL A 132 -8.82 -25.63 -2.87
CA VAL A 132 -9.25 -25.95 -1.50
C VAL A 132 -10.66 -26.54 -1.47
N GLY A 133 -11.51 -26.14 -2.43
CA GLY A 133 -12.87 -26.63 -2.65
C GLY A 133 -13.95 -25.72 -2.09
N ALA A 134 -13.69 -25.01 -0.99
CA ALA A 134 -14.63 -24.06 -0.40
C ALA A 134 -13.93 -22.97 0.43
N TYR A 135 -14.53 -21.77 0.45
CA TYR A 135 -14.05 -20.64 1.24
C TYR A 135 -14.76 -20.50 2.58
N PHE A 136 -14.02 -20.17 3.63
CA PHE A 136 -14.56 -19.84 4.94
C PHE A 136 -15.49 -18.61 4.87
N LYS A 137 -16.61 -18.68 5.59
CA LYS A 137 -17.60 -17.60 5.77
C LYS A 137 -17.68 -17.12 7.21
N GLY A 138 -17.58 -18.03 8.18
CA GLY A 138 -17.76 -17.76 9.60
C GLY A 138 -17.85 -19.06 10.39
N HIS A 139 -17.82 -19.02 11.72
CA HIS A 139 -17.97 -20.19 12.58
C HIS A 139 -18.77 -19.80 13.85
N PRO A 140 -19.46 -20.75 14.51
CA PRO A 140 -19.99 -20.54 15.86
C PRO A 140 -18.88 -20.69 16.90
N ARG A 141 -19.25 -20.61 18.20
CA ARG A 141 -18.31 -20.92 19.28
C ARG A 141 -17.78 -22.36 19.14
N PRO A 142 -16.51 -22.62 19.49
CA PRO A 142 -15.99 -23.98 19.58
C PRO A 142 -16.87 -24.85 20.49
N GLN A 143 -17.26 -26.02 20.01
CA GLN A 143 -18.20 -26.89 20.71
C GLN A 143 -18.13 -28.33 20.21
N LYS A 144 -18.79 -29.24 20.91
CA LYS A 144 -18.88 -30.65 20.53
C LYS A 144 -19.90 -30.83 19.41
N ALA A 145 -19.59 -31.64 18.41
CA ALA A 145 -20.52 -32.00 17.34
C ALA A 145 -20.32 -33.46 16.89
N ARG A 146 -21.29 -33.95 16.14
CA ARG A 146 -21.35 -35.31 15.61
C ARG A 146 -20.93 -35.28 14.13
N LEU A 147 -19.86 -35.97 13.78
CA LEU A 147 -19.37 -36.11 12.41
C LEU A 147 -19.80 -37.48 11.86
N ASN A 148 -20.42 -37.49 10.69
CA ASN A 148 -20.82 -38.69 9.97
C ASN A 148 -19.75 -39.03 8.93
N MET A 149 -19.30 -40.28 8.93
CA MET A 149 -18.29 -40.79 8.01
C MET A 149 -18.94 -41.25 6.70
N HIS A 150 -18.31 -40.92 5.56
CA HIS A 150 -18.71 -41.41 4.25
C HIS A 150 -17.72 -42.46 3.78
N HIS A 151 -18.22 -43.60 3.33
CA HIS A 151 -17.39 -44.71 2.85
C HIS A 151 -17.08 -44.55 1.35
N ASP A 152 -15.80 -44.64 1.01
CA ASP A 152 -15.31 -44.55 -0.37
C ASP A 152 -14.37 -45.73 -0.67
N ASN A 153 -14.74 -46.57 -1.63
CA ASN A 153 -13.95 -47.74 -2.03
C ASN A 153 -12.58 -47.37 -2.62
N ASN A 154 -12.43 -46.16 -3.18
CA ASN A 154 -11.17 -45.69 -3.76
C ASN A 154 -10.24 -45.08 -2.70
N PHE A 155 -10.80 -44.64 -1.56
CA PHE A 155 -10.03 -44.04 -0.47
C PHE A 155 -10.64 -44.39 0.90
N PRO A 156 -10.49 -45.64 1.37
CA PRO A 156 -11.18 -46.18 2.55
C PRO A 156 -10.57 -45.71 3.89
N VAL A 157 -10.24 -44.43 4.01
CA VAL A 157 -9.64 -43.85 5.24
C VAL A 157 -10.63 -43.81 6.40
N THR A 158 -11.91 -43.62 6.10
CA THR A 158 -13.01 -43.43 7.05
C THR A 158 -13.53 -44.74 7.63
N ASP A 159 -13.31 -45.89 6.98
CA ASP A 159 -13.83 -47.22 7.37
C ASP A 159 -13.44 -47.67 8.78
N SER A 160 -12.41 -47.05 9.34
CA SER A 160 -11.83 -47.40 10.63
C SER A 160 -11.92 -46.27 11.66
N LEU A 161 -12.58 -45.17 11.31
CA LEU A 161 -12.90 -44.08 12.22
C LEU A 161 -14.25 -44.35 12.90
N PRO A 162 -14.49 -43.83 14.12
CA PRO A 162 -15.80 -43.92 14.74
C PRO A 162 -16.89 -43.28 13.85
N ASP A 163 -18.04 -43.94 13.71
CA ASP A 163 -19.20 -43.36 13.01
C ASP A 163 -20.48 -43.52 13.86
N PRO A 164 -21.04 -42.42 14.40
CA PRO A 164 -20.53 -41.07 14.29
C PRO A 164 -19.27 -40.81 15.14
N TRP A 165 -18.38 -39.95 14.65
CA TRP A 165 -17.26 -39.44 15.42
C TRP A 165 -17.67 -38.17 16.18
N ILE A 166 -17.68 -38.23 17.50
CA ILE A 166 -18.10 -37.10 18.34
C ILE A 166 -16.87 -36.42 18.94
N ARG A 167 -16.56 -35.21 18.46
CA ARG A 167 -15.37 -34.45 18.87
C ARG A 167 -15.70 -32.98 19.09
N THR A 168 -14.78 -32.24 19.68
CA THR A 168 -14.87 -30.79 19.89
C THR A 168 -13.86 -30.08 18.99
N ASP A 169 -14.32 -29.12 18.22
CA ASP A 169 -13.50 -28.28 17.35
C ASP A 169 -14.23 -26.94 17.08
N GLU A 170 -13.65 -26.10 16.23
CA GLU A 170 -14.28 -24.88 15.72
C GLU A 170 -14.89 -25.13 14.33
N TRP A 171 -16.22 -25.24 14.25
CA TRP A 171 -16.93 -25.69 13.04
C TRP A 171 -17.15 -24.59 12.02
N TYR A 172 -16.51 -24.70 10.86
CA TYR A 172 -16.65 -23.69 9.81
C TYR A 172 -17.97 -23.79 9.08
N ASN A 173 -18.54 -22.63 8.78
CA ASN A 173 -19.51 -22.44 7.72
C ASN A 173 -18.77 -21.95 6.47
N PHE A 174 -19.11 -22.50 5.32
CA PHE A 174 -18.53 -22.15 4.03
C PHE A 174 -19.41 -21.17 3.25
N ARG A 175 -18.78 -20.32 2.43
CA ARG A 175 -19.49 -19.39 1.52
C ARG A 175 -20.36 -20.14 0.54
N GLU A 176 -19.83 -21.24 0.02
CA GLU A 176 -20.51 -22.19 -0.87
C GLU A 176 -20.13 -23.62 -0.48
N ILE A 177 -21.04 -24.57 -0.71
CA ILE A 177 -20.74 -25.99 -0.56
C ILE A 177 -19.79 -26.42 -1.69
N PRO A 178 -18.71 -27.14 -1.40
CA PRO A 178 -17.78 -27.59 -2.43
C PRO A 178 -18.50 -28.47 -3.47
N LYS A 179 -18.25 -28.19 -4.75
CA LYS A 179 -18.77 -28.95 -5.89
C LYS A 179 -17.64 -29.79 -6.49
N ASP A 180 -17.97 -30.92 -7.08
CA ASP A 180 -17.01 -31.80 -7.76
C ASP A 180 -15.88 -32.33 -6.86
N VAL A 181 -16.17 -32.52 -5.56
CA VAL A 181 -15.25 -33.13 -4.59
C VAL A 181 -15.79 -34.45 -4.04
N ASN A 182 -14.91 -35.33 -3.59
CA ASN A 182 -15.28 -36.56 -2.89
C ASN A 182 -15.31 -36.29 -1.37
N VAL A 183 -16.51 -36.20 -0.81
CA VAL A 183 -16.72 -35.92 0.62
C VAL A 183 -16.48 -37.18 1.45
N LEU A 184 -15.59 -37.09 2.44
CA LEU A 184 -15.25 -38.16 3.37
C LEU A 184 -15.93 -37.99 4.73
N VAL A 185 -16.11 -36.74 5.18
CA VAL A 185 -16.72 -36.44 6.48
C VAL A 185 -17.70 -35.30 6.33
N SER A 186 -18.86 -35.42 6.97
CA SER A 186 -19.84 -34.34 7.10
C SER A 186 -20.24 -34.12 8.55
N ILE A 187 -20.59 -32.89 8.93
CA ILE A 187 -21.08 -32.57 10.26
C ILE A 187 -22.61 -32.61 10.33
N ASP A 188 -23.15 -33.08 11.45
CA ASP A 188 -24.58 -33.07 11.77
C ASP A 188 -24.96 -31.72 12.41
N GLU A 189 -25.57 -30.82 11.64
CA GLU A 189 -26.02 -29.49 12.13
C GLU A 189 -27.07 -29.57 13.23
N GLY A 190 -27.72 -30.72 13.44
CA GLY A 190 -28.61 -30.94 14.59
C GLY A 190 -27.89 -31.19 15.91
N SER A 191 -26.56 -31.43 15.87
CA SER A 191 -25.75 -31.79 17.04
C SER A 191 -25.04 -30.62 17.71
N TYR A 192 -25.08 -29.42 17.11
CA TYR A 192 -24.41 -28.21 17.60
C TYR A 192 -25.18 -26.94 17.20
N GLU A 193 -24.87 -25.81 17.83
CA GLU A 193 -25.54 -24.53 17.55
C GLU A 193 -24.73 -23.68 16.55
N GLY A 194 -25.37 -23.23 15.47
CA GLY A 194 -24.82 -22.22 14.55
C GLY A 194 -24.31 -22.70 13.17
N GLY A 195 -24.67 -23.92 12.76
CA GLY A 195 -24.51 -24.37 11.37
C GLY A 195 -25.49 -23.67 10.42
N THR A 196 -25.03 -23.33 9.21
CA THR A 196 -25.80 -22.57 8.21
C THR A 196 -25.69 -23.10 6.78
N ASN A 197 -24.99 -24.22 6.58
CA ASN A 197 -24.68 -24.76 5.27
C ASN A 197 -25.67 -25.85 4.82
N GLY A 198 -26.52 -26.34 5.73
CA GLY A 198 -27.54 -27.34 5.43
C GLY A 198 -26.99 -28.75 5.32
N ILE A 199 -27.85 -29.71 4.95
CA ILE A 199 -27.48 -31.14 4.89
C ILE A 199 -27.35 -31.57 3.42
N PRO A 200 -26.19 -32.09 2.98
CA PRO A 200 -24.98 -32.38 3.76
C PRO A 200 -24.08 -31.14 3.98
N HIS A 201 -23.45 -31.05 5.16
CA HIS A 201 -22.42 -30.06 5.48
C HIS A 201 -21.04 -30.75 5.49
N PRO A 202 -20.25 -30.68 4.41
CA PRO A 202 -18.97 -31.38 4.30
C PRO A 202 -17.86 -30.73 5.12
N MET A 203 -17.01 -31.54 5.75
CA MET A 203 -15.90 -31.11 6.61
C MET A 203 -14.53 -31.63 6.12
N VAL A 204 -14.51 -32.77 5.42
CA VAL A 204 -13.27 -33.36 4.90
C VAL A 204 -13.56 -33.92 3.51
N TRP A 205 -12.71 -33.60 2.54
CA TRP A 205 -12.87 -34.05 1.16
C TRP A 205 -11.54 -34.11 0.40
N TYR A 206 -11.56 -34.79 -0.73
CA TYR A 206 -10.43 -34.88 -1.65
C TYR A 206 -10.88 -34.87 -3.11
N HIS A 207 -9.99 -34.42 -4.00
CA HIS A 207 -10.20 -34.46 -5.45
C HIS A 207 -8.88 -34.23 -6.20
N ASP A 208 -8.88 -34.56 -7.49
CA ASP A 208 -7.83 -34.10 -8.39
C ASP A 208 -8.21 -32.72 -8.93
N TYR A 209 -7.26 -31.79 -8.96
CA TYR A 209 -7.49 -30.43 -9.43
C TYR A 209 -6.32 -29.94 -10.26
N ASP A 210 -6.64 -29.46 -11.47
CA ASP A 210 -5.70 -28.82 -12.40
C ASP A 210 -4.38 -29.57 -12.58
N GLY A 211 -4.43 -30.91 -12.65
CA GLY A 211 -3.25 -31.79 -12.84
C GLY A 211 -2.64 -32.35 -11.55
N GLY A 212 -2.95 -31.77 -10.39
CA GLY A 212 -2.46 -32.20 -9.08
C GLY A 212 -3.52 -32.87 -8.21
N ARG A 213 -3.14 -33.20 -6.97
CA ARG A 213 -3.99 -33.86 -5.96
C ARG A 213 -4.27 -32.89 -4.83
N ALA A 214 -5.54 -32.73 -4.45
CA ALA A 214 -5.97 -31.82 -3.40
C ALA A 214 -6.74 -32.56 -2.31
N PHE A 215 -6.29 -32.37 -1.07
CA PHE A 215 -6.98 -32.86 0.12
C PHE A 215 -7.24 -31.71 1.07
N TYR A 216 -8.43 -31.64 1.64
CA TYR A 216 -8.76 -30.64 2.64
C TYR A 216 -9.46 -31.28 3.83
N MET A 217 -9.04 -30.86 5.03
CA MET A 217 -9.73 -31.17 6.27
C MET A 217 -9.96 -29.90 7.07
N GLU A 218 -11.22 -29.60 7.38
CA GLU A 218 -11.62 -28.47 8.21
C GLU A 218 -11.18 -28.64 9.68
N LEU A 219 -10.96 -29.87 10.12
CA LEU A 219 -10.54 -30.17 11.48
C LEU A 219 -9.13 -29.61 11.78
N GLY A 220 -8.84 -29.35 13.06
CA GLY A 220 -7.47 -29.05 13.51
C GLY A 220 -7.23 -27.64 14.05
N HIS A 221 -8.30 -26.96 14.51
CA HIS A 221 -8.22 -25.70 15.24
C HIS A 221 -7.49 -25.87 16.59
N THR A 222 -7.80 -26.96 17.28
CA THR A 222 -7.39 -27.22 18.66
C THR A 222 -6.05 -27.95 18.73
N ALA A 223 -5.23 -27.63 19.73
CA ALA A 223 -3.95 -28.30 19.95
C ALA A 223 -4.14 -29.80 20.26
N GLU A 224 -5.24 -30.14 20.94
CA GLU A 224 -5.62 -31.51 21.30
C GLU A 224 -5.78 -32.42 20.09
N SER A 225 -6.24 -31.89 18.95
CA SER A 225 -6.40 -32.63 17.68
C SER A 225 -5.12 -33.34 17.27
N TYR A 226 -3.97 -32.66 17.45
CA TYR A 226 -2.66 -33.16 17.03
C TYR A 226 -2.09 -34.24 17.97
N THR A 227 -2.86 -34.69 18.96
CA THR A 227 -2.57 -35.85 19.80
C THR A 227 -3.64 -36.95 19.71
N GLU A 228 -4.77 -36.66 19.07
CA GLU A 228 -5.88 -37.61 18.93
C GLU A 228 -5.57 -38.66 17.84
N PRO A 229 -5.60 -39.97 18.17
CA PRO A 229 -5.23 -41.02 17.22
C PRO A 229 -6.03 -41.01 15.91
N GLU A 230 -7.34 -40.79 16.00
CA GLU A 230 -8.28 -40.76 14.88
C GLU A 230 -7.98 -39.58 13.94
N PHE A 231 -7.69 -38.40 14.51
CA PHE A 231 -7.28 -37.22 13.75
C PHE A 231 -5.94 -37.43 13.07
N LEU A 232 -4.93 -37.92 13.80
CA LEU A 232 -3.60 -38.18 13.25
C LEU A 232 -3.63 -39.22 12.13
N LYS A 233 -4.54 -40.20 12.20
CA LYS A 233 -4.78 -41.16 11.12
C LYS A 233 -5.34 -40.49 9.88
N LEU A 234 -6.35 -39.64 10.02
CA LEU A 234 -6.95 -38.91 8.91
C LEU A 234 -5.94 -37.94 8.26
N LEU A 235 -5.20 -37.19 9.08
CA LEU A 235 -4.14 -36.28 8.64
C LEU A 235 -3.04 -37.03 7.88
N SER A 236 -2.54 -38.14 8.44
CA SER A 236 -1.52 -38.96 7.77
C SER A 236 -2.01 -39.46 6.42
N SER A 237 -3.24 -39.98 6.33
CA SER A 237 -3.80 -40.46 5.05
C SER A 237 -3.95 -39.34 4.03
N GLY A 238 -4.39 -38.15 4.44
CA GLY A 238 -4.45 -36.98 3.55
C GLY A 238 -3.07 -36.59 3.01
N ILE A 239 -2.03 -36.64 3.85
CA ILE A 239 -0.64 -36.37 3.43
C ILE A 239 -0.17 -37.41 2.40
N HIS A 240 -0.45 -38.69 2.64
CA HIS A 240 -0.10 -39.75 1.69
C HIS A 240 -0.85 -39.61 0.36
N TYR A 241 -2.12 -39.23 0.38
CA TYR A 241 -2.88 -38.92 -0.83
C TYR A 241 -2.24 -37.77 -1.61
N ALA A 242 -1.88 -36.67 -0.93
CA ALA A 242 -1.23 -35.52 -1.57
C ALA A 242 0.13 -35.91 -2.19
N ILE A 243 0.98 -36.66 -1.46
CA ILE A 243 2.27 -37.18 -1.98
C ILE A 243 2.05 -38.08 -3.21
N GLY A 244 1.01 -38.91 -3.19
CA GLY A 244 0.70 -39.85 -4.26
C GLY A 244 1.84 -40.84 -4.50
N GLU A 245 2.23 -41.00 -5.76
CA GLU A 245 3.28 -41.94 -6.16
C GLU A 245 4.73 -41.39 -6.03
N ASN A 246 4.92 -40.19 -5.48
CA ASN A 246 6.20 -39.48 -5.41
C ASN A 246 6.88 -39.31 -6.79
N LYS A 247 6.10 -38.85 -7.79
CA LYS A 247 6.60 -38.64 -9.16
C LYS A 247 7.47 -37.37 -9.27
N ILE A 248 8.40 -37.38 -10.21
CA ILE A 248 9.10 -36.16 -10.66
C ILE A 248 8.05 -35.25 -11.29
N LEU A 249 8.04 -33.97 -10.90
CA LEU A 249 7.07 -33.02 -11.42
C LEU A 249 7.39 -32.65 -12.86
N ASP A 250 6.36 -32.63 -13.69
CA ASP A 250 6.48 -32.31 -15.11
C ASP A 250 5.96 -30.90 -15.39
N TYR A 251 6.82 -29.91 -15.16
CA TYR A 251 6.51 -28.50 -15.44
C TYR A 251 6.28 -28.20 -16.93
N GLY A 252 6.53 -29.16 -17.83
CA GLY A 252 6.12 -29.07 -19.23
C GLY A 252 4.60 -29.14 -19.43
N LYS A 253 3.85 -29.64 -18.42
CA LYS A 253 2.38 -29.64 -18.40
C LYS A 253 1.77 -28.34 -17.88
N ALA A 254 2.57 -27.48 -17.25
CA ALA A 254 2.08 -26.26 -16.64
C ALA A 254 1.61 -25.26 -17.71
N THR A 255 0.34 -24.88 -17.64
CA THR A 255 -0.30 -23.92 -18.56
C THR A 255 -0.24 -22.49 -18.04
N THR A 256 -0.13 -22.30 -16.73
CA THR A 256 0.04 -20.97 -16.12
C THR A 256 1.41 -20.41 -16.51
N LEU A 257 1.41 -19.18 -17.05
CA LEU A 257 2.65 -18.48 -17.40
C LEU A 257 3.33 -17.98 -16.13
N ARG A 258 4.64 -18.17 -16.03
CA ARG A 258 5.43 -17.63 -14.92
C ARG A 258 5.46 -16.10 -15.02
N MET A 259 5.10 -15.42 -13.92
CA MET A 259 5.21 -13.96 -13.84
C MET A 259 6.69 -13.57 -13.96
N PRO A 260 7.05 -12.63 -14.86
CA PRO A 260 8.42 -12.17 -14.98
C PRO A 260 8.85 -11.40 -13.73
N GLU A 261 10.08 -11.64 -13.28
CA GLU A 261 10.67 -10.96 -12.14
C GLU A 261 10.81 -9.44 -12.42
N GLU A 262 10.43 -8.59 -11.46
CA GLU A 262 10.55 -7.13 -11.62
C GLU A 262 11.99 -6.71 -11.96
N ALA A 263 13.00 -7.41 -11.43
CA ALA A 263 14.41 -7.12 -11.69
C ALA A 263 14.81 -7.22 -13.17
N ARG A 264 13.97 -7.87 -14.01
CA ARG A 264 14.15 -7.93 -15.47
C ARG A 264 13.64 -6.69 -16.17
N PHE A 265 12.88 -5.85 -15.49
CA PHE A 265 12.46 -4.56 -16.02
C PHE A 265 13.37 -3.43 -15.54
N SER A 266 13.63 -2.47 -16.43
CA SER A 266 14.40 -1.28 -16.08
C SER A 266 13.74 -0.04 -16.67
N LYS A 267 13.43 0.93 -15.81
CA LYS A 267 13.03 2.29 -16.22
C LYS A 267 14.28 3.09 -16.58
N LYS A 268 14.43 3.40 -17.86
CA LYS A 268 15.50 4.26 -18.38
C LYS A 268 14.96 5.67 -18.61
N PHE A 269 15.53 6.65 -17.93
CA PHE A 269 15.26 8.06 -18.20
C PHE A 269 15.88 8.45 -19.55
N LEU A 270 15.09 9.11 -20.41
CA LEU A 270 15.52 9.54 -21.74
C LEU A 270 15.80 11.04 -21.79
N ALA A 271 14.86 11.86 -21.30
CA ALA A 271 14.97 13.32 -21.36
C ALA A 271 14.18 13.99 -20.24
N GLY A 272 14.65 15.17 -19.79
CA GLY A 272 14.01 15.97 -18.75
C GLY A 272 13.70 17.39 -19.18
N GLY A 273 13.39 18.24 -18.20
CA GLY A 273 13.17 19.67 -18.41
C GLY A 273 11.79 20.00 -18.98
N LEU A 274 10.86 19.05 -18.90
CA LEU A 274 9.46 19.22 -19.29
C LEU A 274 8.73 20.13 -18.30
N PHE A 275 7.68 20.81 -18.77
CA PHE A 275 6.87 21.70 -17.96
C PHE A 275 5.37 21.44 -18.15
N GLU A 276 4.78 20.74 -17.18
CA GLU A 276 3.39 20.27 -17.24
C GLU A 276 3.11 19.42 -18.49
N PRO A 277 3.89 18.35 -18.75
CA PRO A 277 3.61 17.48 -19.87
C PRO A 277 2.23 16.82 -19.72
N THR A 278 1.50 16.72 -20.82
CA THR A 278 0.15 16.12 -20.84
C THR A 278 0.20 14.77 -21.53
N GLU A 279 0.33 14.75 -22.86
CA GLU A 279 0.22 13.56 -23.70
C GLU A 279 1.46 13.44 -24.61
N LEU A 280 1.87 12.21 -24.94
CA LEU A 280 2.96 11.92 -25.86
C LEU A 280 2.44 11.17 -27.08
N THR A 281 3.15 11.26 -28.20
CA THR A 281 2.91 10.37 -29.33
C THR A 281 4.23 9.90 -29.94
N ILE A 282 4.33 8.60 -30.19
CA ILE A 282 5.51 7.95 -30.73
C ILE A 282 5.40 7.87 -32.26
N LEU A 283 6.41 8.40 -32.94
CA LEU A 283 6.52 8.33 -34.40
C LEU A 283 7.11 6.96 -34.83
N PRO A 284 6.88 6.53 -36.08
CA PRO A 284 7.31 5.21 -36.57
C PRO A 284 8.83 4.94 -36.46
N ASN A 285 9.64 6.00 -36.44
CA ASN A 285 11.09 5.94 -36.27
C ASN A 285 11.55 6.02 -34.80
N LEU A 286 10.63 5.93 -33.83
CA LEU A 286 10.84 6.11 -32.38
C LEU A 286 11.18 7.53 -31.93
N ASP A 287 11.12 8.53 -32.81
CA ASP A 287 11.08 9.91 -32.36
C ASP A 287 9.76 10.19 -31.63
N ILE A 288 9.75 11.12 -30.68
CA ILE A 288 8.60 11.33 -29.80
C ILE A 288 8.24 12.81 -29.76
N LEU A 289 6.96 13.11 -29.94
CA LEU A 289 6.41 14.43 -29.65
C LEU A 289 5.72 14.41 -28.29
N ILE A 290 5.87 15.49 -27.53
CA ILE A 290 5.29 15.63 -26.19
C ILE A 290 4.57 16.97 -26.11
N ALA A 291 3.30 16.94 -25.72
CA ALA A 291 2.51 18.12 -25.42
C ALA A 291 2.81 18.61 -23.99
N GLU A 292 3.00 19.92 -23.83
CA GLU A 292 3.03 20.59 -22.53
C GLU A 292 1.81 21.50 -22.41
N ARG A 293 1.11 21.45 -21.27
CA ARG A 293 -0.16 22.17 -21.04
C ARG A 293 -0.09 23.66 -21.39
N ARG A 294 1.09 24.27 -21.26
CA ARG A 294 1.33 25.69 -21.58
C ARG A 294 1.48 26.00 -23.07
N GLY A 295 1.27 25.02 -23.95
CA GLY A 295 1.23 25.18 -25.40
C GLY A 295 2.49 24.75 -26.13
N ALA A 296 3.56 24.38 -25.42
CA ALA A 296 4.78 23.91 -26.06
C ALA A 296 4.61 22.47 -26.56
N ILE A 297 5.20 22.18 -27.73
CA ILE A 297 5.37 20.82 -28.24
C ILE A 297 6.87 20.54 -28.25
N LYS A 298 7.29 19.54 -27.47
CA LYS A 298 8.67 19.06 -27.44
C LYS A 298 8.84 17.91 -28.42
N PHE A 299 10.03 17.82 -29.00
CA PHE A 299 10.47 16.75 -29.89
C PHE A 299 11.71 16.12 -29.28
N TYR A 300 11.62 14.83 -28.97
CA TYR A 300 12.74 13.99 -28.60
C TYR A 300 13.20 13.21 -29.83
N ASN A 301 14.48 13.37 -30.18
CA ASN A 301 15.10 12.65 -31.28
C ASN A 301 15.78 11.39 -30.75
N GLN A 302 15.39 10.23 -31.28
CA GLN A 302 15.91 8.96 -30.81
C GLN A 302 17.37 8.72 -31.23
N ALA A 303 17.81 9.29 -32.36
CA ALA A 303 19.14 9.03 -32.91
C ALA A 303 20.26 9.74 -32.14
N ASP A 304 20.03 10.97 -31.68
CA ASP A 304 21.02 11.75 -30.93
C ASP A 304 20.68 11.95 -29.44
N HIS A 305 19.52 11.44 -28.99
CA HIS A 305 19.03 11.54 -27.62
C HIS A 305 18.84 12.97 -27.11
N THR A 306 18.51 13.91 -28.00
CA THR A 306 18.24 15.30 -27.65
C THR A 306 16.74 15.58 -27.57
N ILE A 307 16.36 16.56 -26.72
CA ILE A 307 15.01 17.09 -26.65
C ILE A 307 15.03 18.59 -26.97
N LYS A 308 14.11 19.06 -27.81
CA LYS A 308 13.95 20.48 -28.14
C LYS A 308 12.49 20.86 -28.28
N GLU A 309 12.19 22.15 -28.13
CA GLU A 309 10.88 22.69 -28.49
C GLU A 309 10.79 22.87 -30.01
N VAL A 310 9.69 22.40 -30.62
CA VAL A 310 9.43 22.53 -32.06
C VAL A 310 8.23 23.43 -32.37
N ALA A 311 7.35 23.66 -31.39
CA ALA A 311 6.27 24.62 -31.50
C ALA A 311 5.87 25.18 -30.14
N GLN A 312 5.28 26.37 -30.17
CA GLN A 312 4.57 27.00 -29.06
C GLN A 312 3.22 27.52 -29.58
N LEU A 313 2.14 26.85 -29.17
CA LEU A 313 0.76 27.26 -29.45
C LEU A 313 0.33 28.32 -28.43
N ASP A 314 -0.52 29.24 -28.87
CA ASP A 314 -1.11 30.24 -27.99
C ASP A 314 -2.35 29.65 -27.31
N VAL A 315 -2.25 29.39 -26.01
CA VAL A 315 -3.25 28.62 -25.26
C VAL A 315 -3.70 29.29 -23.97
N TYR A 316 -4.98 29.13 -23.65
CA TYR A 316 -5.60 29.51 -22.40
C TYR A 316 -5.16 28.55 -21.27
N HIS A 317 -4.03 28.85 -20.64
CA HIS A 317 -3.42 28.03 -19.59
C HIS A 317 -3.40 28.70 -18.20
N GLN A 318 -3.88 29.95 -18.11
CA GLN A 318 -4.04 30.74 -16.89
C GLN A 318 -5.50 31.20 -16.77
N GLY A 319 -6.09 31.08 -15.58
CA GLY A 319 -7.49 31.44 -15.37
C GLY A 319 -7.75 32.95 -15.50
N LEU A 320 -8.99 33.33 -15.84
CA LEU A 320 -9.42 34.74 -15.93
C LEU A 320 -9.48 35.45 -14.56
N THR A 321 -9.50 34.69 -13.46
CA THR A 321 -9.46 35.23 -12.09
C THR A 321 -8.03 35.20 -11.53
N PRO A 322 -7.52 36.28 -10.90
CA PRO A 322 -6.20 36.27 -10.28
C PRO A 322 -6.08 35.18 -9.21
N GLY A 323 -5.13 34.24 -9.40
CA GLY A 323 -4.97 33.05 -8.54
C GLY A 323 -5.93 31.91 -8.86
N GLY A 324 -6.85 32.09 -9.81
CA GLY A 324 -7.73 31.07 -10.34
C GLY A 324 -6.97 30.14 -11.30
N GLY A 325 -6.84 28.89 -10.90
CA GLY A 325 -6.27 27.85 -11.75
C GLY A 325 -7.19 27.47 -12.91
N THR A 326 -6.64 27.16 -14.08
CA THR A 326 -7.36 26.44 -15.15
C THR A 326 -6.62 25.15 -15.50
N GLU A 327 -7.36 24.14 -15.95
CA GLU A 327 -6.82 22.90 -16.54
C GLU A 327 -6.73 23.00 -18.07
N GLY A 328 -7.27 24.07 -18.67
CA GLY A 328 -7.13 24.36 -20.09
C GLY A 328 -5.67 24.56 -20.50
N GLY A 329 -5.41 24.43 -21.79
CA GLY A 329 -4.07 24.47 -22.34
C GLY A 329 -3.94 23.65 -23.61
N LEU A 330 -2.74 23.17 -23.89
CA LEU A 330 -2.54 22.09 -24.85
C LEU A 330 -2.77 20.75 -24.12
N LEU A 331 -3.81 20.03 -24.52
CA LEU A 331 -4.34 18.89 -23.76
C LEU A 331 -3.89 17.58 -24.38
N GLY A 332 -4.20 17.38 -25.66
CA GLY A 332 -3.94 16.13 -26.34
C GLY A 332 -3.11 16.25 -27.60
N LEU A 333 -2.44 15.14 -27.95
CA LEU A 333 -1.49 15.01 -29.04
C LEU A 333 -1.46 13.56 -29.53
N GLN A 334 -1.73 13.34 -30.82
CA GLN A 334 -1.64 11.99 -31.41
C GLN A 334 -1.20 12.04 -32.88
N ALA A 335 -0.21 11.24 -33.25
CA ALA A 335 0.19 11.05 -34.64
C ALA A 335 -0.91 10.31 -35.43
N ASP A 336 -1.11 10.70 -36.68
CA ASP A 336 -2.00 9.97 -37.58
C ASP A 336 -1.48 8.53 -37.80
N PRO A 337 -2.35 7.50 -37.87
CA PRO A 337 -1.92 6.12 -38.13
C PRO A 337 -1.12 5.95 -39.43
N HIS A 338 -1.22 6.89 -40.38
CA HIS A 338 -0.47 6.95 -41.62
C HIS A 338 0.57 8.08 -41.64
N TYR A 339 1.08 8.49 -40.48
CA TYR A 339 2.05 9.56 -40.33
C TYR A 339 3.28 9.42 -41.26
N GLU A 340 3.76 8.21 -41.54
CA GLU A 340 4.86 7.98 -42.50
C GLU A 340 4.60 8.55 -43.89
N LYS A 341 3.32 8.64 -44.29
CA LYS A 341 2.90 9.10 -45.61
C LYS A 341 2.36 10.52 -45.60
N ASN A 342 1.58 10.85 -44.57
CA ASN A 342 0.83 12.10 -44.54
C ASN A 342 1.42 13.14 -43.57
N HIS A 343 2.30 12.76 -42.66
CA HIS A 343 2.95 13.66 -41.70
C HIS A 343 1.97 14.47 -40.83
N TRP A 344 0.73 14.00 -40.65
CA TRP A 344 -0.27 14.68 -39.83
C TRP A 344 -0.12 14.31 -38.35
N VAL A 345 -0.18 15.32 -37.48
CA VAL A 345 -0.30 15.16 -36.03
C VAL A 345 -1.54 15.92 -35.55
N TYR A 346 -2.37 15.26 -34.76
CA TYR A 346 -3.59 15.78 -34.18
C TYR A 346 -3.30 16.42 -32.83
N VAL A 347 -3.98 17.54 -32.57
CA VAL A 347 -3.76 18.36 -31.38
C VAL A 347 -5.12 18.82 -30.86
N PHE A 348 -5.36 18.60 -29.56
CA PHE A 348 -6.52 19.13 -28.85
C PHE A 348 -6.07 20.18 -27.84
N TYR A 349 -6.56 21.41 -27.96
CA TYR A 349 -6.06 22.53 -27.16
C TYR A 349 -7.10 23.65 -26.96
N SER A 350 -6.91 24.45 -25.92
CA SER A 350 -7.73 25.60 -25.56
C SER A 350 -7.12 26.89 -26.15
N PRO A 351 -7.48 27.36 -27.37
CA PRO A 351 -6.92 28.59 -27.93
C PRO A 351 -7.23 29.82 -27.08
N THR A 352 -6.31 30.79 -27.02
CA THR A 352 -6.63 32.12 -26.46
C THR A 352 -7.67 32.86 -27.32
N GLY A 353 -8.25 33.92 -26.77
CA GLY A 353 -9.24 34.76 -27.46
C GLY A 353 -10.62 34.76 -26.80
N ASN A 354 -11.57 35.41 -27.45
CA ASN A 354 -12.89 35.73 -26.89
C ASN A 354 -13.89 34.57 -26.95
N LYS A 355 -13.63 33.55 -27.77
CA LYS A 355 -14.51 32.38 -27.89
C LYS A 355 -14.02 31.31 -26.90
N PRO A 356 -14.81 30.94 -25.88
CA PRO A 356 -14.40 29.94 -24.92
C PRO A 356 -14.66 28.54 -25.51
N VAL A 357 -13.69 28.05 -26.27
CA VAL A 357 -13.72 26.70 -26.86
C VAL A 357 -12.43 25.95 -26.56
N ASP A 358 -12.54 24.63 -26.58
CA ASP A 358 -11.44 23.69 -26.80
C ASP A 358 -11.54 23.17 -28.23
N ARG A 359 -10.41 23.09 -28.93
CA ARG A 359 -10.32 22.89 -30.37
C ARG A 359 -9.51 21.66 -30.69
N LEU A 360 -10.09 20.80 -31.52
CA LEU A 360 -9.39 19.72 -32.21
C LEU A 360 -8.90 20.23 -33.58
N SER A 361 -7.60 20.09 -33.82
CA SER A 361 -6.97 20.42 -35.10
C SER A 361 -5.92 19.40 -35.48
N ARG A 362 -5.41 19.47 -36.70
CA ARG A 362 -4.19 18.76 -37.09
C ARG A 362 -3.20 19.67 -37.81
N PHE A 363 -1.93 19.32 -37.72
CA PHE A 363 -0.79 20.05 -38.26
C PHE A 363 0.18 19.08 -38.94
N LYS A 364 0.93 19.57 -39.92
CA LYS A 364 2.05 18.84 -40.51
C LYS A 364 3.27 18.93 -39.59
N PHE A 365 3.85 17.78 -39.28
CA PHE A 365 5.17 17.66 -38.66
C PHE A 365 6.04 16.81 -39.57
N GLU A 366 7.01 17.41 -40.25
CA GLU A 366 7.92 16.73 -41.18
C GLU A 366 9.32 17.33 -41.07
N ASN A 367 10.37 16.54 -41.36
CA ASN A 367 11.76 17.00 -41.29
C ASN A 367 12.14 17.65 -39.95
N ASN A 368 11.57 17.16 -38.84
CA ASN A 368 11.74 17.69 -37.49
C ASN A 368 11.23 19.14 -37.30
N GLU A 369 10.33 19.61 -38.16
CA GLU A 369 9.70 20.94 -38.11
C GLU A 369 8.18 20.85 -37.99
N PHE A 370 7.61 21.66 -37.09
CA PHE A 370 6.17 21.73 -36.87
C PHE A 370 5.57 22.93 -37.63
N ASN A 371 4.81 22.65 -38.70
CA ASN A 371 4.26 23.69 -39.54
C ASN A 371 2.91 24.20 -39.01
N ARG A 372 2.94 25.27 -38.22
CA ARG A 372 1.73 25.93 -37.69
C ARG A 372 0.78 26.48 -38.75
N GLN A 373 1.25 26.80 -39.96
CA GLN A 373 0.40 27.33 -41.04
C GLN A 373 -0.44 26.26 -41.71
N SER A 374 -0.12 24.98 -41.47
CA SER A 374 -0.87 23.84 -42.00
C SER A 374 -2.10 23.45 -41.18
N GLU A 375 -2.46 24.26 -40.17
CA GLU A 375 -3.60 23.99 -39.28
C GLU A 375 -4.87 23.69 -40.07
N GLN A 376 -5.47 22.54 -39.79
CA GLN A 376 -6.83 22.22 -40.19
C GLN A 376 -7.68 22.07 -38.93
N VAL A 377 -8.62 22.98 -38.73
CA VAL A 377 -9.58 22.96 -37.62
C VAL A 377 -10.68 21.94 -37.93
N ILE A 378 -10.87 20.97 -37.05
CA ILE A 378 -11.77 19.83 -37.27
C ILE A 378 -13.07 19.98 -36.46
N LEU A 379 -12.94 20.25 -35.16
CA LEU A 379 -14.06 20.32 -34.23
C LEU A 379 -13.75 21.34 -33.13
N GLU A 380 -14.76 22.11 -32.72
CA GLU A 380 -14.70 22.97 -31.54
C GLU A 380 -15.76 22.53 -30.53
N VAL A 381 -15.35 22.39 -29.27
CA VAL A 381 -16.21 22.09 -28.14
C VAL A 381 -16.32 23.34 -27.27
N ASN A 382 -17.54 23.76 -26.96
CA ASN A 382 -17.74 24.89 -26.07
C ASN A 382 -17.25 24.55 -24.65
N THR A 383 -16.59 25.50 -24.01
CA THR A 383 -16.08 25.37 -22.63
C THR A 383 -16.39 26.63 -21.84
N ASP A 384 -16.40 26.52 -20.53
CA ASP A 384 -16.60 27.58 -19.57
C ASP A 384 -15.25 27.93 -18.95
N ARG A 385 -14.86 29.20 -19.03
CA ARG A 385 -13.53 29.69 -18.57
C ARG A 385 -13.59 30.43 -17.24
N GLU A 386 -14.79 30.68 -16.71
CA GLU A 386 -15.00 31.41 -15.45
C GLU A 386 -14.65 30.58 -14.21
N ILE A 387 -14.87 29.27 -14.29
CA ILE A 387 -14.52 28.30 -13.25
C ILE A 387 -13.74 27.13 -13.86
N CYS A 388 -12.89 26.52 -13.04
CA CYS A 388 -12.27 25.22 -13.33
C CYS A 388 -13.32 24.11 -13.06
N CYS A 389 -13.32 22.94 -13.71
CA CYS A 389 -12.19 22.06 -14.04
C CYS A 389 -12.60 21.00 -15.10
N HIS A 390 -11.81 19.92 -15.25
CA HIS A 390 -12.12 18.71 -16.02
C HIS A 390 -12.18 18.95 -17.52
N THR A 391 -11.02 18.99 -18.14
CA THR A 391 -10.92 19.17 -19.59
C THR A 391 -10.85 17.85 -20.37
N GLY A 392 -10.48 16.74 -19.71
CA GLY A 392 -10.16 15.49 -20.41
C GLY A 392 -9.02 15.73 -21.43
N GLY A 393 -9.32 15.45 -22.69
CA GLY A 393 -8.57 15.97 -23.84
C GLY A 393 -7.60 14.99 -24.50
N SER A 394 -7.68 13.69 -24.17
CA SER A 394 -6.82 12.64 -24.74
C SER A 394 -7.33 12.19 -26.11
N LEU A 395 -6.39 11.79 -26.98
CA LEU A 395 -6.63 11.41 -28.37
C LEU A 395 -6.16 9.98 -28.65
N ALA A 396 -7.00 9.17 -29.29
CA ALA A 396 -6.61 7.82 -29.69
C ALA A 396 -7.24 7.39 -31.01
N PHE A 397 -6.57 6.50 -31.75
CA PHE A 397 -7.09 5.92 -32.99
C PHE A 397 -7.40 4.43 -32.83
N ASP A 398 -8.55 4.01 -33.36
CA ASP A 398 -8.84 2.59 -33.56
C ASP A 398 -8.15 2.03 -34.82
N ALA A 399 -8.26 0.71 -35.02
CA ALA A 399 -7.72 0.03 -36.20
C ALA A 399 -8.37 0.44 -37.54
N ASN A 400 -9.52 1.13 -37.49
CA ASN A 400 -10.25 1.59 -38.67
C ASN A 400 -9.97 3.07 -38.99
N ASN A 401 -9.06 3.74 -38.27
CA ASN A 401 -8.77 5.17 -38.36
C ASN A 401 -9.94 6.08 -37.91
N ASN A 402 -10.78 5.62 -37.00
CA ASN A 402 -11.65 6.52 -36.26
C ASN A 402 -10.83 7.20 -35.15
N LEU A 403 -10.98 8.52 -35.04
CA LEU A 403 -10.39 9.31 -33.98
C LEU A 403 -11.35 9.37 -32.81
N TYR A 404 -10.85 9.00 -31.64
CA TYR A 404 -11.50 9.16 -30.35
C TYR A 404 -10.93 10.40 -29.66
N LEU A 405 -11.82 11.22 -29.09
CA LEU A 405 -11.46 12.42 -28.33
C LEU A 405 -12.22 12.40 -27.00
N SER A 406 -11.48 12.40 -25.89
CA SER A 406 -12.08 12.55 -24.57
C SER A 406 -12.33 14.02 -24.24
N VAL A 407 -13.49 14.31 -23.65
CA VAL A 407 -13.88 15.68 -23.29
C VAL A 407 -14.48 15.65 -21.90
N GLY A 408 -13.87 16.38 -20.97
CA GLY A 408 -14.39 16.50 -19.61
C GLY A 408 -15.68 17.31 -19.52
N ASP A 409 -16.33 17.21 -18.38
CA ASP A 409 -17.67 17.75 -18.11
C ASP A 409 -17.70 19.28 -18.02
N ASN A 410 -16.55 19.88 -17.68
CA ASN A 410 -16.40 21.30 -17.44
C ASN A 410 -17.39 21.84 -16.39
N THR A 411 -17.53 21.09 -15.29
CA THR A 411 -18.38 21.41 -14.14
C THR A 411 -17.59 21.23 -12.83
N THR A 412 -17.85 22.07 -11.82
CA THR A 412 -17.13 22.00 -10.53
C THR A 412 -17.87 21.16 -9.48
N PRO A 413 -17.17 20.32 -8.68
CA PRO A 413 -17.75 19.66 -7.51
C PRO A 413 -17.63 20.51 -6.24
N PHE A 414 -16.97 21.67 -6.31
CA PHE A 414 -16.58 22.44 -5.13
C PHE A 414 -17.72 23.31 -4.60
N ASN A 415 -17.60 23.67 -3.33
CA ASN A 415 -18.62 24.44 -2.66
C ASN A 415 -18.74 25.85 -3.26
N GLU A 416 -19.98 26.22 -3.57
CA GLU A 416 -20.35 27.59 -3.92
C GLU A 416 -20.05 28.53 -2.75
N VAL A 417 -19.63 29.75 -3.06
CA VAL A 417 -19.40 30.80 -2.05
C VAL A 417 -20.15 32.07 -2.43
N ASP A 418 -20.67 32.76 -1.41
CA ASP A 418 -21.26 34.07 -1.58
C ASP A 418 -20.20 35.04 -2.14
N PRO A 419 -20.44 35.68 -3.30
CA PRO A 419 -19.44 36.53 -3.95
C PRO A 419 -18.98 37.71 -3.08
N LYS A 420 -19.83 38.20 -2.17
CA LYS A 420 -19.56 39.34 -1.27
C LYS A 420 -18.89 38.90 0.02
N THR A 421 -19.38 37.84 0.66
CA THR A 421 -18.89 37.41 1.98
C THR A 421 -17.79 36.35 1.91
N LYS A 422 -17.59 35.73 0.74
CA LYS A 422 -16.66 34.61 0.48
C LYS A 422 -16.91 33.37 1.34
N LYS A 423 -18.06 33.28 2.02
CA LYS A 423 -18.47 32.10 2.79
C LYS A 423 -19.28 31.14 1.93
N ALA A 424 -19.13 29.84 2.20
CA ALA A 424 -19.94 28.83 1.54
C ALA A 424 -21.43 28.98 1.89
N TYR A 425 -22.32 28.72 0.94
CA TYR A 425 -23.75 28.60 1.21
C TYR A 425 -24.06 27.40 2.11
N ALA A 426 -25.14 27.48 2.89
CA ALA A 426 -25.53 26.45 3.85
C ALA A 426 -25.86 25.10 3.18
N VAL A 427 -26.50 25.16 2.01
CA VAL A 427 -26.77 24.01 1.14
C VAL A 427 -25.76 24.05 0.01
N ASN A 428 -25.00 22.96 -0.19
CA ASN A 428 -23.84 22.97 -1.08
C ASN A 428 -23.47 21.58 -1.59
N LEU A 429 -22.50 21.51 -2.50
CA LEU A 429 -22.08 20.27 -3.16
C LEU A 429 -21.37 19.30 -2.20
N TYR A 430 -20.53 19.79 -1.28
CA TYR A 430 -19.72 19.01 -0.34
C TYR A 430 -18.88 17.89 -1.01
N GLY A 431 -18.51 18.09 -2.28
CA GLY A 431 -17.75 17.12 -3.07
C GLY A 431 -18.57 15.93 -3.60
N PHE A 432 -19.90 15.93 -3.47
CA PHE A 432 -20.76 14.95 -4.16
C PHE A 432 -21.07 15.41 -5.60
N ALA A 433 -21.88 14.63 -6.35
CA ALA A 433 -22.32 14.97 -7.69
C ALA A 433 -22.87 16.42 -7.82
N PRO A 434 -22.40 17.21 -8.80
CA PRO A 434 -22.92 18.54 -9.09
C PRO A 434 -24.31 18.46 -9.73
N LEU A 435 -25.34 18.80 -8.96
CA LEU A 435 -26.75 18.71 -9.37
C LEU A 435 -27.53 20.01 -9.10
N ASP A 436 -26.85 21.17 -9.03
CA ASP A 436 -27.48 22.44 -8.67
C ASP A 436 -27.93 23.25 -9.88
N ASP A 437 -29.19 23.10 -10.27
CA ASP A 437 -29.77 23.80 -11.40
C ASP A 437 -30.38 25.17 -11.05
N ARG A 438 -30.11 25.76 -9.88
CA ARG A 438 -30.66 27.10 -9.56
C ARG A 438 -30.21 28.15 -10.60
N PRO A 439 -31.02 29.16 -10.93
CA PRO A 439 -30.63 30.20 -11.90
C PRO A 439 -29.33 30.90 -11.48
N GLY A 440 -28.35 30.98 -12.38
CA GLY A 440 -27.03 31.56 -12.11
C GLY A 440 -26.01 30.60 -11.47
N PHE A 441 -26.36 29.33 -11.31
CA PHE A 441 -25.49 28.27 -10.78
C PHE A 441 -25.19 27.19 -11.83
N GLU A 442 -25.28 27.52 -13.12
CA GLU A 442 -25.15 26.55 -14.20
C GLU A 442 -23.83 25.75 -14.10
N TYR A 443 -22.73 26.37 -13.64
CA TYR A 443 -21.44 25.71 -13.45
C TYR A 443 -21.38 24.63 -12.35
N TYR A 444 -22.47 24.41 -11.62
CA TYR A 444 -22.62 23.44 -10.53
C TYR A 444 -23.66 22.36 -10.86
N ASP A 445 -24.11 22.28 -12.12
CA ASP A 445 -25.09 21.33 -12.61
C ASP A 445 -24.57 20.51 -13.77
N ASP A 446 -24.08 19.31 -13.48
CA ASP A 446 -23.41 18.51 -14.52
C ASP A 446 -24.38 17.76 -15.44
N ARG A 447 -25.67 17.82 -15.12
CA ARG A 447 -26.73 17.36 -16.00
C ARG A 447 -26.84 18.21 -17.27
N ARG A 448 -26.27 19.41 -17.31
CA ARG A 448 -26.19 20.26 -18.52
C ARG A 448 -25.12 19.80 -19.50
N ALA A 449 -24.14 19.04 -19.04
CA ALA A 449 -22.96 18.58 -19.78
C ALA A 449 -22.94 17.05 -19.86
N ALA A 450 -22.35 16.34 -18.89
CA ALA A 450 -22.22 14.89 -18.90
C ALA A 450 -23.56 14.16 -19.13
N GLY A 451 -24.62 14.61 -18.45
CA GLY A 451 -25.98 14.07 -18.60
C GLY A 451 -26.79 14.59 -19.79
N ASN A 452 -26.25 15.55 -20.57
CA ASN A 452 -26.94 16.17 -21.71
C ASN A 452 -26.51 15.51 -23.02
N THR A 453 -27.47 14.95 -23.74
CA THR A 453 -27.24 14.27 -25.02
C THR A 453 -27.00 15.22 -26.18
N ASN A 454 -27.28 16.51 -26.00
CA ASN A 454 -27.08 17.56 -26.99
C ASN A 454 -25.83 18.44 -26.70
N ASP A 455 -24.98 18.03 -25.77
CA ASP A 455 -23.70 18.67 -25.43
C ASP A 455 -22.54 17.67 -25.66
N LEU A 456 -21.36 18.19 -26.01
CA LEU A 456 -20.16 17.37 -26.26
C LEU A 456 -19.27 17.21 -25.02
N ARG A 457 -19.53 17.95 -23.95
CA ARG A 457 -18.79 17.86 -22.69
C ARG A 457 -19.23 16.66 -21.86
N GLY A 458 -18.28 16.07 -21.12
CA GLY A 458 -18.49 14.86 -20.33
C GLY A 458 -18.81 13.66 -21.22
N LYS A 459 -18.02 13.47 -22.28
CA LYS A 459 -18.17 12.48 -23.35
C LYS A 459 -16.82 11.96 -23.82
N ILE A 460 -16.84 10.79 -24.46
CA ILE A 460 -15.81 10.41 -25.44
C ILE A 460 -16.45 10.38 -26.83
N LEU A 461 -15.91 11.21 -27.71
CA LEU A 461 -16.39 11.40 -29.08
C LEU A 461 -15.68 10.43 -30.02
N ARG A 462 -16.35 10.00 -31.08
CA ARG A 462 -15.75 9.19 -32.15
C ARG A 462 -16.13 9.73 -33.52
N ILE A 463 -15.12 10.14 -34.30
CA ILE A 463 -15.29 10.75 -35.62
C ILE A 463 -14.34 10.14 -36.66
N ARG A 464 -14.61 10.36 -37.94
CA ARG A 464 -13.68 10.08 -39.03
C ARG A 464 -13.24 11.37 -39.68
N VAL A 465 -11.96 11.71 -39.62
CA VAL A 465 -11.45 12.95 -40.21
C VAL A 465 -11.13 12.74 -41.68
N ASN A 466 -11.61 13.63 -42.54
CA ASN A 466 -11.40 13.63 -43.99
C ASN A 466 -10.09 14.37 -44.33
N GLU A 467 -9.56 14.18 -45.54
CA GLU A 467 -8.34 14.85 -46.03
C GLU A 467 -8.42 16.40 -46.05
N ASP A 468 -9.62 16.96 -46.20
CA ASP A 468 -9.84 18.41 -46.20
C ASP A 468 -9.99 19.02 -44.80
N GLY A 469 -9.91 18.21 -43.74
CA GLY A 469 -10.08 18.63 -42.35
C GLY A 469 -11.52 18.61 -41.85
N THR A 470 -12.51 18.33 -42.71
CA THR A 470 -13.88 18.04 -42.28
C THR A 470 -13.96 16.65 -41.63
N TYR A 471 -15.10 16.29 -41.03
CA TYR A 471 -15.28 14.96 -40.44
C TYR A 471 -16.63 14.32 -40.79
N GLY A 472 -16.63 12.99 -40.82
CA GLY A 472 -17.81 12.13 -40.88
C GLY A 472 -18.13 11.47 -39.53
N ILE A 473 -19.34 10.93 -39.42
CA ILE A 473 -19.80 10.17 -38.25
C ILE A 473 -19.72 8.67 -38.56
N PRO A 474 -18.89 7.90 -37.84
CA PRO A 474 -18.83 6.45 -37.99
C PRO A 474 -20.10 5.74 -37.48
N ASP A 475 -20.48 4.65 -38.12
CA ASP A 475 -21.61 3.81 -37.69
C ASP A 475 -21.36 3.18 -36.32
N GLY A 476 -22.38 3.13 -35.47
CA GLY A 476 -22.30 2.54 -34.12
C GLY A 476 -21.92 3.51 -33.01
N ASN A 477 -21.95 4.82 -33.27
CA ASN A 477 -22.01 5.84 -32.20
C ASN A 477 -23.34 5.75 -31.44
N LEU A 478 -23.39 6.28 -30.21
CA LEU A 478 -24.52 6.12 -29.29
C LEU A 478 -25.82 6.66 -29.88
N PHE A 479 -25.74 7.79 -30.59
CA PHE A 479 -26.88 8.41 -31.25
C PHE A 479 -26.69 8.41 -32.77
N PRO A 480 -27.60 7.77 -33.53
CA PRO A 480 -27.57 7.84 -34.99
C PRO A 480 -27.69 9.27 -35.50
N LYS A 481 -27.03 9.55 -36.64
CA LYS A 481 -27.10 10.87 -37.30
C LYS A 481 -28.55 11.26 -37.59
N GLY A 482 -28.92 12.48 -37.19
CA GLY A 482 -30.28 13.02 -37.38
C GLY A 482 -31.25 12.73 -36.22
N THR A 483 -30.81 12.03 -35.18
CA THR A 483 -31.62 11.84 -33.96
C THR A 483 -31.87 13.20 -33.28
N PRO A 484 -33.14 13.63 -33.09
CA PRO A 484 -33.45 14.94 -32.52
C PRO A 484 -32.89 15.14 -31.12
N ASN A 485 -32.40 16.35 -30.84
CA ASN A 485 -31.84 16.75 -29.53
C ASN A 485 -30.67 15.88 -29.05
N THR A 486 -29.87 15.37 -29.98
CA THR A 486 -28.66 14.59 -29.66
C THR A 486 -27.48 14.97 -30.56
N ARG A 487 -26.27 14.70 -30.09
CA ARG A 487 -25.03 14.84 -30.86
C ARG A 487 -24.55 13.49 -31.39
N PRO A 488 -24.47 13.30 -32.73
CA PRO A 488 -24.06 12.02 -33.30
C PRO A 488 -22.57 11.71 -33.13
N GLU A 489 -21.75 12.67 -32.71
CA GLU A 489 -20.33 12.47 -32.38
C GLU A 489 -20.13 11.59 -31.13
N ILE A 490 -21.14 11.51 -30.25
CA ILE A 490 -21.05 10.83 -28.96
C ILE A 490 -20.93 9.31 -29.14
N TYR A 491 -19.82 8.74 -28.68
CA TYR A 491 -19.64 7.29 -28.56
C TYR A 491 -19.89 6.84 -27.12
N VAL A 492 -19.30 7.54 -26.16
CA VAL A 492 -19.56 7.38 -24.72
C VAL A 492 -20.16 8.67 -24.16
N MET A 493 -21.15 8.54 -23.28
CA MET A 493 -21.64 9.65 -22.47
C MET A 493 -21.64 9.33 -20.98
N GLY A 494 -21.79 10.37 -20.17
CA GLY A 494 -21.86 10.23 -18.72
C GLY A 494 -20.47 10.08 -18.12
N ASP A 495 -19.53 10.89 -18.59
CA ASP A 495 -18.18 11.03 -18.04
C ASP A 495 -18.05 12.38 -17.32
N ARG A 496 -17.26 12.42 -16.26
CA ARG A 496 -16.82 13.61 -15.50
C ARG A 496 -15.50 14.15 -16.06
N ASN A 497 -14.43 13.36 -15.98
CA ASN A 497 -13.09 13.72 -16.41
C ASN A 497 -12.34 12.50 -16.96
N PRO A 498 -12.66 12.08 -18.20
CA PRO A 498 -12.01 10.96 -18.87
C PRO A 498 -10.60 11.38 -19.32
N TYR A 499 -9.62 11.38 -18.42
CA TYR A 499 -8.36 12.11 -18.61
C TYR A 499 -7.42 11.45 -19.64
N ARG A 500 -7.22 10.13 -19.57
CA ARG A 500 -6.41 9.37 -20.54
C ARG A 500 -7.18 8.17 -21.07
N ILE A 501 -7.22 8.07 -22.39
CA ILE A 501 -7.93 7.03 -23.11
C ILE A 501 -6.98 6.13 -23.88
N SER A 502 -7.45 4.91 -24.15
CA SER A 502 -6.71 3.93 -24.92
C SER A 502 -7.71 3.08 -25.71
N VAL A 503 -7.42 2.85 -26.99
CA VAL A 503 -8.25 1.99 -27.83
C VAL A 503 -7.46 0.75 -28.19
N ASP A 504 -7.96 -0.40 -27.80
CA ASP A 504 -7.40 -1.67 -28.19
C ASP A 504 -7.70 -1.94 -29.67
N LYS A 505 -6.65 -1.97 -30.49
CA LYS A 505 -6.75 -2.18 -31.94
C LYS A 505 -7.16 -3.60 -32.33
N HIS A 506 -7.02 -4.59 -31.44
CA HIS A 506 -7.42 -5.97 -31.71
C HIS A 506 -8.91 -6.21 -31.44
N THR A 507 -9.44 -5.68 -30.34
CA THR A 507 -10.84 -5.88 -29.96
C THR A 507 -11.77 -4.72 -30.35
N GLY A 508 -11.21 -3.52 -30.55
CA GLY A 508 -11.97 -2.28 -30.72
C GLY A 508 -12.52 -1.70 -29.41
N TYR A 509 -12.15 -2.27 -28.27
CA TYR A 509 -12.62 -1.78 -26.96
C TYR A 509 -11.90 -0.50 -26.57
N LEU A 510 -12.65 0.44 -26.03
CA LEU A 510 -12.16 1.70 -25.50
C LEU A 510 -12.01 1.58 -23.99
N TYR A 511 -10.87 2.01 -23.47
CA TYR A 511 -10.56 2.11 -22.04
C TYR A 511 -10.24 3.55 -21.68
N TRP A 512 -10.61 3.97 -20.47
CA TRP A 512 -10.21 5.26 -19.95
C TRP A 512 -10.15 5.25 -18.43
N GLY A 513 -9.33 6.16 -17.89
CA GLY A 513 -9.42 6.53 -16.49
C GLY A 513 -10.30 7.75 -16.29
N GLU A 514 -11.12 7.68 -15.26
CA GLU A 514 -12.19 8.62 -14.94
C GLU A 514 -11.93 9.17 -13.53
N VAL A 515 -11.62 10.47 -13.44
CA VAL A 515 -11.42 11.13 -12.15
C VAL A 515 -12.78 11.53 -11.58
N GLY A 516 -13.20 10.93 -10.47
CA GLY A 516 -14.51 11.16 -9.88
C GLY A 516 -14.53 12.28 -8.82
N PRO A 517 -15.63 12.43 -8.07
CA PRO A 517 -15.83 13.58 -7.18
C PRO A 517 -15.13 13.45 -5.81
N ASP A 518 -15.06 14.53 -5.03
CA ASP A 518 -14.17 14.62 -3.85
C ASP A 518 -14.81 14.25 -2.49
N ALA A 519 -16.04 13.74 -2.47
CA ALA A 519 -16.69 13.34 -1.23
C ALA A 519 -15.90 12.22 -0.53
N GLY A 520 -15.32 12.51 0.64
CA GLY A 520 -14.48 11.54 1.37
C GLY A 520 -15.25 10.42 2.08
N ASN A 521 -16.54 10.64 2.39
CA ASN A 521 -17.39 9.68 3.11
C ASN A 521 -18.76 9.54 2.44
N ASP A 522 -19.38 8.37 2.60
CA ASP A 522 -20.72 8.12 2.11
C ASP A 522 -21.77 8.95 2.86
N SER A 523 -22.84 9.29 2.15
CA SER A 523 -24.05 9.92 2.69
C SER A 523 -25.27 9.26 2.06
N LEU A 524 -25.34 7.94 2.18
CA LEU A 524 -26.28 7.08 1.44
C LEU A 524 -27.77 7.37 1.68
N SER A 525 -28.12 8.04 2.78
CA SER A 525 -29.52 8.38 3.07
C SER A 525 -29.96 9.73 2.51
N THR A 526 -29.02 10.56 2.05
CA THR A 526 -29.30 11.96 1.67
C THR A 526 -28.62 12.42 0.40
N ARG A 527 -27.31 12.20 0.24
CA ARG A 527 -26.58 12.68 -0.95
C ARG A 527 -26.25 11.54 -1.90
N GLY A 528 -25.84 10.40 -1.36
CA GLY A 528 -25.40 9.24 -2.14
C GLY A 528 -24.00 8.77 -1.74
N PRO A 529 -23.32 8.03 -2.61
CA PRO A 529 -22.00 7.46 -2.33
C PRO A 529 -20.90 8.52 -2.22
N ARG A 530 -19.82 8.17 -1.54
CA ARG A 530 -18.52 8.86 -1.58
C ARG A 530 -17.96 8.86 -3.01
N GLY A 531 -16.91 9.63 -3.26
CA GLY A 531 -16.25 9.62 -4.55
C GLY A 531 -15.57 8.30 -4.85
N TYR A 532 -15.58 7.88 -6.12
CA TYR A 532 -14.71 6.83 -6.70
C TYR A 532 -13.99 7.37 -7.92
N ASP A 533 -12.73 7.00 -8.11
CA ASP A 533 -12.08 7.07 -9.44
C ASP A 533 -12.32 5.72 -10.11
N GLU A 534 -12.39 5.72 -11.44
CA GLU A 534 -12.77 4.54 -12.20
C GLU A 534 -11.78 4.28 -13.33
N ILE A 535 -11.57 3.00 -13.62
CA ILE A 535 -11.16 2.56 -14.95
C ILE A 535 -12.42 2.04 -15.62
N ASN A 536 -12.70 2.53 -16.81
CA ASN A 536 -13.89 2.20 -17.57
C ASN A 536 -13.54 1.44 -18.85
N GLN A 537 -14.51 0.67 -19.34
CA GLN A 537 -14.39 -0.14 -20.56
C GLN A 537 -15.68 -0.02 -21.37
N ALA A 538 -15.57 0.50 -22.60
CA ALA A 538 -16.65 0.50 -23.58
C ALA A 538 -16.37 -0.57 -24.65
N ARG A 539 -17.08 -1.69 -24.55
CA ARG A 539 -17.12 -2.73 -25.61
C ARG A 539 -17.96 -2.29 -26.82
N LYS A 540 -18.84 -1.32 -26.58
CA LYS A 540 -19.70 -0.64 -27.55
C LYS A 540 -20.07 0.74 -27.00
N ALA A 541 -20.65 1.59 -27.84
CA ALA A 541 -21.18 2.89 -27.41
C ALA A 541 -22.19 2.75 -26.25
N GLY A 542 -22.19 3.72 -25.31
CA GLY A 542 -22.99 3.61 -24.09
C GLY A 542 -23.02 4.85 -23.20
N ASN A 543 -23.90 4.81 -22.20
CA ASN A 543 -23.94 5.78 -21.09
C ASN A 543 -23.27 5.15 -19.85
N PHE A 544 -22.30 5.84 -19.25
CA PHE A 544 -21.51 5.38 -18.10
C PHE A 544 -21.87 6.13 -16.80
N GLY A 545 -22.97 6.90 -16.84
CA GLY A 545 -23.78 7.14 -15.66
C GLY A 545 -23.54 8.47 -14.93
N TRP A 546 -22.38 9.11 -15.05
CA TRP A 546 -22.15 10.41 -14.41
C TRP A 546 -23.12 11.48 -14.96
N PRO A 547 -23.69 12.39 -14.13
CA PRO A 547 -23.48 12.59 -12.68
C PRO A 547 -24.47 11.84 -11.77
N TYR A 548 -25.22 10.88 -12.32
CA TYR A 548 -26.28 10.17 -11.59
C TYR A 548 -25.74 8.98 -10.79
N PHE A 549 -24.66 8.38 -11.27
CA PHE A 549 -24.04 7.19 -10.69
C PHE A 549 -22.52 7.33 -10.65
N VAL A 550 -21.88 6.49 -9.83
CA VAL A 550 -20.43 6.31 -9.74
C VAL A 550 -20.10 4.85 -9.39
N GLY A 551 -18.92 4.37 -9.74
CA GLY A 551 -18.45 3.00 -9.50
C GLY A 551 -19.36 1.97 -10.18
N ASN A 552 -19.81 0.98 -9.41
CA ASN A 552 -20.73 -0.06 -9.90
C ASN A 552 -22.19 0.43 -9.93
N ASN A 553 -22.45 1.56 -10.61
CA ASN A 553 -23.75 2.23 -10.66
C ASN A 553 -24.31 2.63 -9.27
N TYR A 554 -23.45 3.01 -8.31
CA TYR A 554 -23.91 3.53 -7.03
C TYR A 554 -24.64 4.86 -7.25
N ALA A 555 -25.94 4.89 -6.95
CA ALA A 555 -26.81 6.01 -7.30
C ALA A 555 -26.70 7.18 -6.31
N TYR A 556 -26.63 8.39 -6.85
CA TYR A 556 -26.88 9.62 -6.10
C TYR A 556 -28.38 9.85 -5.89
N HIS A 557 -28.71 10.70 -4.93
CA HIS A 557 -30.08 11.19 -4.73
C HIS A 557 -30.36 12.41 -5.60
N GLU A 558 -31.60 12.54 -6.07
CA GLU A 558 -32.11 13.86 -6.41
C GLU A 558 -31.95 14.79 -5.21
N TYR A 559 -31.51 16.03 -5.44
CA TYR A 559 -31.27 16.97 -4.34
C TYR A 559 -31.77 18.35 -4.70
N ASN A 560 -32.63 18.92 -3.85
CA ASN A 560 -33.15 20.27 -4.04
C ASN A 560 -32.24 21.26 -3.31
N TYR A 561 -31.42 21.98 -4.08
CA TYR A 561 -30.46 22.95 -3.52
C TYR A 561 -31.10 24.25 -2.99
N THR A 562 -32.39 24.46 -3.24
CA THR A 562 -33.14 25.57 -2.63
C THR A 562 -33.60 25.23 -1.21
N THR A 563 -34.00 23.99 -0.96
CA THR A 563 -34.59 23.57 0.32
C THR A 563 -33.67 22.66 1.16
N GLY A 564 -32.63 22.09 0.55
CA GLY A 564 -31.76 21.08 1.16
C GLY A 564 -32.39 19.68 1.28
N VAL A 565 -33.58 19.46 0.68
CA VAL A 565 -34.33 18.21 0.76
C VAL A 565 -33.84 17.21 -0.30
N SER A 566 -33.59 15.97 0.14
CA SER A 566 -33.21 14.85 -0.72
C SER A 566 -34.45 14.11 -1.24
N GLY A 567 -34.43 13.77 -2.52
CA GLY A 567 -35.45 13.00 -3.22
C GLY A 567 -35.08 11.52 -3.36
N PRO A 568 -35.76 10.79 -4.27
CA PRO A 568 -35.41 9.41 -4.57
C PRO A 568 -34.00 9.30 -5.18
N VAL A 569 -33.42 8.10 -5.11
CA VAL A 569 -32.21 7.75 -5.86
C VAL A 569 -32.50 7.64 -7.35
N PHE A 570 -31.51 7.94 -8.19
CA PHE A 570 -31.63 7.75 -9.64
C PHE A 570 -31.73 6.27 -10.02
N ASN A 571 -32.39 5.98 -11.15
CA ASN A 571 -32.55 4.62 -11.67
C ASN A 571 -31.60 4.36 -12.85
N ALA A 572 -30.66 3.42 -12.69
CA ALA A 572 -29.64 3.11 -13.70
C ALA A 572 -30.23 2.59 -15.02
N GLU A 573 -31.35 1.87 -14.99
CA GLU A 573 -31.99 1.34 -16.20
C GLU A 573 -32.68 2.42 -17.03
N ARG A 574 -33.00 3.56 -16.42
CA ARG A 574 -33.71 4.65 -17.07
C ARG A 574 -33.44 5.99 -16.38
N PRO A 575 -32.22 6.54 -16.52
CA PRO A 575 -31.86 7.79 -15.87
C PRO A 575 -32.66 8.95 -16.46
N ILE A 576 -33.11 9.87 -15.60
CA ILE A 576 -33.94 11.01 -16.02
C ILE A 576 -33.16 12.31 -15.81
N ASN A 577 -32.92 13.03 -16.90
CA ASN A 577 -32.35 14.37 -16.86
C ASN A 577 -33.46 15.43 -16.71
N ASN A 578 -33.77 15.77 -15.46
CA ASN A 578 -34.76 16.76 -15.08
C ASN A 578 -34.19 18.18 -14.87
N SER A 579 -32.91 18.42 -15.21
CA SER A 579 -32.32 19.76 -15.09
C SER A 579 -33.02 20.75 -16.01
N ARG A 580 -33.18 22.00 -15.53
CA ARG A 580 -33.63 23.11 -16.40
C ARG A 580 -32.63 23.48 -17.49
N ASN A 581 -31.37 23.09 -17.33
CA ASN A 581 -30.28 23.37 -18.27
C ASN A 581 -30.12 22.24 -19.31
N ASN A 582 -30.96 21.21 -19.27
CA ASN A 582 -30.91 20.13 -20.25
C ASN A 582 -31.54 20.59 -21.59
N THR A 583 -30.74 20.51 -22.65
CA THR A 583 -31.17 20.78 -24.04
C THR A 583 -31.28 19.51 -24.88
N GLY A 584 -31.02 18.35 -24.29
CA GLY A 584 -31.08 17.04 -24.91
C GLY A 584 -32.37 16.29 -24.61
N ILE A 585 -32.39 14.99 -24.91
CA ILE A 585 -33.47 14.11 -24.48
C ILE A 585 -33.53 13.99 -22.95
N LYS A 586 -34.75 13.76 -22.42
CA LYS A 586 -34.99 13.68 -20.97
C LYS A 586 -34.72 12.30 -20.39
N GLU A 587 -35.13 11.25 -21.09
CA GLU A 587 -34.89 9.87 -20.70
C GLU A 587 -33.60 9.39 -21.36
N LEU A 588 -32.59 9.09 -20.56
CA LEU A 588 -31.26 8.73 -21.03
C LEU A 588 -31.16 7.21 -21.27
N PRO A 589 -30.20 6.76 -22.10
CA PRO A 589 -29.86 5.35 -22.20
C PRO A 589 -29.47 4.76 -20.82
N PRO A 590 -29.67 3.45 -20.59
CA PRO A 590 -29.26 2.78 -19.36
C PRO A 590 -27.78 3.02 -19.03
N ALA A 591 -27.47 3.27 -17.75
CA ALA A 591 -26.11 3.45 -17.26
C ALA A 591 -25.39 2.11 -17.14
N GLN A 592 -24.16 2.05 -17.63
CA GLN A 592 -23.25 0.91 -17.52
C GLN A 592 -22.33 1.11 -16.31
N PRO A 593 -22.06 0.05 -15.53
CA PRO A 593 -21.18 0.14 -14.38
C PRO A 593 -19.72 0.30 -14.80
N ALA A 594 -18.91 0.86 -13.91
CA ALA A 594 -17.47 0.93 -14.09
C ALA A 594 -16.81 -0.44 -14.15
N PHE A 595 -15.71 -0.54 -14.90
CA PHE A 595 -14.95 -1.79 -15.02
C PHE A 595 -14.14 -2.08 -13.74
N ILE A 596 -13.48 -1.06 -13.18
CA ILE A 596 -12.75 -1.08 -11.90
C ILE A 596 -12.99 0.26 -11.21
N TRP A 597 -13.20 0.29 -9.88
CA TRP A 597 -13.43 1.55 -9.14
C TRP A 597 -12.80 1.54 -7.75
N TYR A 598 -12.32 2.70 -7.29
CA TYR A 598 -11.71 2.81 -5.97
C TYR A 598 -11.84 4.21 -5.32
N PRO A 599 -12.05 4.28 -3.99
CA PRO A 599 -12.13 5.53 -3.26
C PRO A 599 -10.75 5.96 -2.73
N TYR A 600 -10.69 7.06 -1.96
CA TYR A 600 -9.49 7.46 -1.21
C TYR A 600 -9.03 6.40 -0.20
N ALA A 601 -9.98 5.67 0.39
CA ALA A 601 -9.74 4.54 1.30
C ALA A 601 -9.58 3.22 0.53
N VAL A 602 -9.26 2.14 1.25
CA VAL A 602 -9.13 0.80 0.63
C VAL A 602 -10.45 0.44 -0.03
N SER A 603 -10.38 0.02 -1.30
CA SER A 603 -11.53 -0.52 -2.01
C SER A 603 -11.82 -1.93 -1.49
N PRO A 604 -13.03 -2.23 -0.99
CA PRO A 604 -13.41 -3.59 -0.61
C PRO A 604 -13.30 -4.59 -1.77
N GLU A 605 -13.63 -4.14 -2.98
CA GLU A 605 -13.63 -4.95 -4.20
C GLU A 605 -12.23 -5.05 -4.82
N PHE A 606 -11.43 -3.99 -4.73
CA PHE A 606 -10.10 -3.91 -5.34
C PHE A 606 -9.02 -3.44 -4.35
N PRO A 607 -8.77 -4.18 -3.26
CA PRO A 607 -7.87 -3.75 -2.19
C PRO A 607 -6.42 -3.52 -2.68
N ILE A 608 -6.01 -4.21 -3.75
CA ILE A 608 -4.68 -4.06 -4.36
C ILE A 608 -4.37 -2.64 -4.86
N LEU A 609 -5.40 -1.82 -5.13
CA LEU A 609 -5.26 -0.44 -5.61
C LEU A 609 -4.84 0.55 -4.51
N GLY A 610 -4.81 0.11 -3.24
CA GLY A 610 -4.28 0.86 -2.11
C GLY A 610 -5.14 2.07 -1.72
N THR A 611 -4.50 3.08 -1.13
CA THR A 611 -5.13 4.30 -0.58
C THR A 611 -4.35 5.57 -0.91
N GLY A 612 -4.93 6.72 -0.57
CA GLY A 612 -4.39 8.05 -0.84
C GLY A 612 -5.18 8.79 -1.91
N GLY A 613 -4.63 9.92 -2.38
CA GLY A 613 -5.13 10.64 -3.54
C GLY A 613 -5.31 9.73 -4.76
N ARG A 614 -6.04 10.21 -5.76
CA ARG A 614 -6.49 9.39 -6.87
C ARG A 614 -6.56 10.21 -8.15
N THR A 615 -6.10 9.61 -9.23
CA THR A 615 -6.27 10.12 -10.59
C THR A 615 -6.08 8.93 -11.52
N ALA A 616 -7.14 8.16 -11.71
CA ALA A 616 -7.14 6.97 -12.55
C ALA A 616 -6.87 7.31 -14.02
N MET A 617 -6.06 6.49 -14.69
CA MET A 617 -5.77 6.55 -16.12
C MET A 617 -5.67 5.15 -16.71
N ALA A 618 -6.06 5.01 -17.98
CA ALA A 618 -5.94 3.76 -18.72
C ALA A 618 -4.89 3.90 -19.81
N GLY A 619 -3.99 2.93 -19.88
CA GLY A 619 -2.95 2.80 -20.88
C GLY A 619 -3.27 1.73 -21.92
N PRO A 620 -2.27 1.29 -22.69
CA PRO A 620 -2.43 0.33 -23.78
C PRO A 620 -2.72 -1.10 -23.31
N VAL A 621 -3.46 -1.85 -24.13
CA VAL A 621 -3.48 -3.32 -24.06
C VAL A 621 -2.29 -3.86 -24.82
N TYR A 622 -1.50 -4.74 -24.20
CA TYR A 622 -0.25 -5.21 -24.78
C TYR A 622 -0.40 -6.52 -25.53
N TYR A 623 0.06 -6.59 -26.79
CA TYR A 623 0.08 -7.82 -27.58
C TYR A 623 1.50 -8.13 -28.02
N ALA A 624 2.13 -9.11 -27.39
CA ALA A 624 3.54 -9.42 -27.60
C ALA A 624 3.84 -9.84 -29.05
N LYS A 625 2.84 -10.40 -29.75
CA LYS A 625 2.98 -10.85 -31.14
C LYS A 625 3.10 -9.71 -32.15
N ASP A 626 2.73 -8.49 -31.78
CA ASP A 626 2.83 -7.31 -32.66
C ASP A 626 4.28 -6.79 -32.75
N TYR A 627 5.15 -7.23 -31.85
CA TYR A 627 6.49 -6.68 -31.67
C TYR A 627 7.60 -7.72 -31.84
N ARG A 628 8.81 -7.22 -32.11
CA ARG A 628 10.03 -8.03 -32.29
C ARG A 628 10.41 -8.73 -30.99
N LYS A 629 10.87 -9.99 -31.09
CA LYS A 629 11.15 -10.84 -29.92
C LYS A 629 12.27 -10.28 -29.03
N GLU A 630 13.20 -9.53 -29.63
CA GLU A 630 14.41 -9.02 -29.00
C GLU A 630 14.14 -7.87 -28.02
N THR A 631 13.07 -7.10 -28.24
CA THR A 631 12.74 -5.89 -27.47
C THR A 631 11.44 -6.01 -26.71
N ARG A 632 10.50 -6.82 -27.20
CA ARG A 632 9.18 -6.96 -26.58
C ARG A 632 9.22 -7.51 -25.15
N TYR A 633 8.16 -7.23 -24.42
CA TYR A 633 7.86 -7.88 -23.16
C TYR A 633 7.48 -9.34 -23.36
N PRO A 634 7.67 -10.18 -22.32
CA PRO A 634 7.33 -11.60 -22.40
C PRO A 634 5.83 -11.78 -22.65
N GLY A 635 5.47 -12.92 -23.26
CA GLY A 635 4.08 -13.26 -23.58
C GLY A 635 3.13 -13.33 -22.38
N TYR A 636 3.66 -13.24 -21.15
CA TYR A 636 2.88 -13.06 -19.93
C TYR A 636 1.93 -11.84 -20.00
N TYR A 637 2.35 -10.74 -20.65
CA TYR A 637 1.53 -9.53 -20.76
C TYR A 637 0.60 -9.51 -21.98
N ASP A 638 0.54 -10.60 -22.77
CA ASP A 638 -0.31 -10.67 -23.97
C ASP A 638 -1.80 -10.54 -23.59
N GLY A 639 -2.48 -9.55 -24.16
CA GLY A 639 -3.88 -9.21 -23.88
C GLY A 639 -4.13 -8.51 -22.54
N LYS A 640 -3.08 -8.12 -21.79
CA LYS A 640 -3.26 -7.39 -20.52
C LYS A 640 -3.38 -5.88 -20.75
N LEU A 641 -4.32 -5.25 -20.06
CA LEU A 641 -4.46 -3.78 -20.02
C LEU A 641 -3.51 -3.22 -18.96
N PHE A 642 -2.69 -2.23 -19.33
CA PHE A 642 -1.96 -1.43 -18.35
C PHE A 642 -2.84 -0.29 -17.85
N ILE A 643 -3.00 -0.18 -16.53
CA ILE A 643 -3.66 0.95 -15.87
C ILE A 643 -2.68 1.63 -14.92
N TYR A 644 -2.86 2.92 -14.66
CA TYR A 644 -1.94 3.68 -13.82
C TYR A 644 -2.67 4.81 -13.09
N ASP A 645 -2.06 5.30 -12.01
CA ASP A 645 -2.61 6.39 -11.21
C ASP A 645 -1.56 7.47 -10.96
N TRP A 646 -1.93 8.72 -11.26
CA TRP A 646 -1.04 9.87 -11.12
C TRP A 646 -0.62 10.13 -9.68
N MET A 647 -1.56 10.04 -8.73
CA MET A 647 -1.35 10.38 -7.32
C MET A 647 -0.62 9.25 -6.60
N ARG A 648 -1.04 8.01 -6.85
CA ARG A 648 -0.52 6.82 -6.16
C ARG A 648 0.72 6.23 -6.80
N ASN A 649 1.14 6.74 -7.96
CA ASN A 649 2.42 6.43 -8.60
C ASN A 649 2.65 4.94 -8.86
N TRP A 650 1.59 4.21 -9.24
CA TRP A 650 1.69 2.81 -9.62
C TRP A 650 1.27 2.57 -11.07
N ILE A 651 1.73 1.45 -11.61
CA ILE A 651 1.21 0.81 -12.82
C ILE A 651 0.70 -0.56 -12.40
N MET A 652 -0.45 -0.98 -12.91
CA MET A 652 -0.98 -2.33 -12.76
C MET A 652 -1.19 -2.96 -14.12
N ALA A 653 -1.06 -4.28 -14.20
CA ALA A 653 -1.47 -5.06 -15.36
C ALA A 653 -2.77 -5.81 -15.02
N VAL A 654 -3.76 -5.66 -15.90
CA VAL A 654 -5.09 -6.23 -15.74
C VAL A 654 -5.25 -7.38 -16.71
N THR A 655 -5.41 -8.58 -16.17
CA THR A 655 -5.71 -9.78 -16.96
C THR A 655 -7.21 -9.84 -17.24
N MET A 656 -7.57 -10.07 -18.49
CA MET A 656 -8.97 -10.15 -18.93
C MET A 656 -9.25 -11.47 -19.63
N THR A 657 -10.50 -11.93 -19.57
CA THR A 657 -11.00 -13.01 -20.42
C THR A 657 -10.93 -12.59 -21.89
N LYS A 658 -11.08 -13.54 -22.82
CA LYS A 658 -11.22 -13.23 -24.26
C LYS A 658 -12.41 -12.33 -24.58
N THR A 659 -13.42 -12.27 -23.71
CA THR A 659 -14.59 -11.41 -23.83
C THR A 659 -14.39 -10.04 -23.16
N GLY A 660 -13.21 -9.78 -22.57
CA GLY A 660 -12.86 -8.52 -21.93
C GLY A 660 -13.28 -8.39 -20.47
N ASP A 661 -13.70 -9.49 -19.82
CA ASP A 661 -14.10 -9.48 -18.40
C ASP A 661 -12.87 -9.56 -17.50
N LEU A 662 -12.89 -8.83 -16.38
CA LEU A 662 -11.79 -8.80 -15.42
C LEU A 662 -11.54 -10.20 -14.84
N GLN A 663 -10.28 -10.64 -14.84
CA GLN A 663 -9.85 -11.86 -14.14
C GLN A 663 -8.99 -11.54 -12.92
N THR A 664 -7.89 -10.81 -13.13
CA THR A 664 -6.95 -10.46 -12.05
C THR A 664 -6.31 -9.10 -12.30
N ILE A 665 -5.86 -8.45 -11.22
CA ILE A 665 -5.07 -7.22 -11.27
C ILE A 665 -3.75 -7.54 -10.55
N GLU A 666 -2.64 -7.14 -11.13
CA GLU A 666 -1.31 -7.31 -10.53
C GLU A 666 -0.49 -6.01 -10.61
N LYS A 667 0.39 -5.80 -9.63
CA LYS A 667 1.30 -4.65 -9.65
C LYS A 667 2.36 -4.86 -10.72
N PHE A 668 2.58 -3.84 -11.55
CA PHE A 668 3.68 -3.80 -12.52
C PHE A 668 4.80 -2.92 -11.96
N MET A 669 5.98 -3.52 -11.75
CA MET A 669 7.17 -2.87 -11.18
C MET A 669 6.92 -2.14 -9.84
N PRO A 670 6.36 -2.80 -8.80
CA PRO A 670 6.02 -2.16 -7.53
C PRO A 670 7.18 -1.56 -6.74
N GLN A 671 8.43 -1.97 -6.98
CA GLN A 671 9.62 -1.39 -6.33
C GLN A 671 10.20 -0.21 -7.11
N THR A 672 9.70 0.05 -8.32
CA THR A 672 10.16 1.15 -9.16
C THR A 672 9.45 2.44 -8.78
N LYS A 673 10.24 3.50 -8.61
CA LYS A 673 9.71 4.84 -8.32
C LYS A 673 9.29 5.54 -9.61
N PHE A 674 8.02 5.94 -9.66
CA PHE A 674 7.46 6.79 -10.71
C PHE A 674 7.21 8.23 -10.20
N HIS A 675 7.17 9.18 -11.12
CA HIS A 675 7.02 10.61 -10.85
C HIS A 675 5.77 11.18 -11.53
N ASN A 676 4.62 10.74 -11.04
CA ASN A 676 3.30 11.20 -11.44
C ASN A 676 3.07 11.03 -12.95
N ILE A 677 2.97 9.77 -13.38
CA ILE A 677 2.80 9.40 -14.80
C ILE A 677 1.56 10.08 -15.35
N SER A 678 1.70 10.92 -16.37
CA SER A 678 0.57 11.60 -17.02
C SER A 678 0.13 10.92 -18.30
N ASP A 679 1.00 10.16 -18.96
CA ASP A 679 0.65 9.41 -20.16
C ASP A 679 1.62 8.25 -20.45
N MET A 680 1.15 7.26 -21.21
CA MET A 680 1.95 6.13 -21.68
C MET A 680 1.50 5.58 -23.04
N GLU A 681 2.47 5.19 -23.86
CA GLU A 681 2.23 4.56 -25.17
C GLU A 681 3.22 3.40 -25.39
N VAL A 682 2.82 2.38 -26.17
CA VAL A 682 3.75 1.33 -26.63
C VAL A 682 4.35 1.74 -27.96
N GLY A 683 5.69 1.81 -28.02
CA GLY A 683 6.40 2.10 -29.26
C GLY A 683 6.36 0.94 -30.26
N PRO A 684 6.69 1.17 -31.55
CA PRO A 684 6.84 0.10 -32.54
C PRO A 684 7.94 -0.94 -32.21
N ASP A 685 8.78 -0.66 -31.22
CA ASP A 685 9.75 -1.58 -30.63
C ASP A 685 9.13 -2.49 -29.54
N GLY A 686 7.87 -2.28 -29.15
CA GLY A 686 7.18 -3.05 -28.13
C GLY A 686 7.52 -2.66 -26.70
N LEU A 687 8.11 -1.48 -26.49
CA LEU A 687 8.45 -0.95 -25.17
C LEU A 687 7.42 0.10 -24.72
N LEU A 688 7.19 0.19 -23.40
CA LEU A 688 6.34 1.24 -22.83
C LEU A 688 7.16 2.51 -22.63
N TYR A 689 6.76 3.57 -23.33
CA TYR A 689 7.25 4.92 -23.10
C TYR A 689 6.26 5.65 -22.21
N ILE A 690 6.77 6.36 -21.21
CA ILE A 690 5.97 7.08 -20.23
C ILE A 690 6.45 8.52 -20.15
N VAL A 691 5.50 9.44 -19.97
CA VAL A 691 5.82 10.82 -19.61
C VAL A 691 5.39 11.08 -18.17
N GLU A 692 6.33 11.60 -17.40
CA GLU A 692 6.21 11.85 -15.97
C GLU A 692 6.02 13.36 -15.77
N TYR A 693 4.91 13.75 -15.13
CA TYR A 693 4.55 15.15 -14.86
C TYR A 693 5.49 15.80 -13.84
N GLY A 694 6.09 14.98 -12.97
CA GLY A 694 6.90 15.41 -11.84
C GLY A 694 6.07 15.74 -10.61
N GLY A 695 6.75 15.87 -9.47
CA GLY A 695 6.09 15.84 -8.16
C GLY A 695 5.32 17.09 -7.76
N GLN A 696 5.27 18.16 -8.56
CA GLN A 696 4.59 19.42 -8.19
C GLN A 696 3.60 19.87 -9.26
N TRP A 697 2.33 20.04 -8.88
CA TRP A 697 1.29 20.52 -9.79
C TRP A 697 1.51 21.98 -10.22
N ARG A 698 1.36 22.27 -11.54
CA ARG A 698 1.53 23.59 -12.18
C ARG A 698 2.92 24.22 -12.08
N HIS A 699 3.94 23.42 -11.83
CA HIS A 699 5.33 23.84 -11.69
C HIS A 699 6.22 23.16 -12.71
N LYS A 700 7.38 23.78 -12.98
CA LYS A 700 8.43 23.15 -13.78
C LYS A 700 9.21 22.21 -12.86
N ASN A 701 9.00 20.93 -13.04
CA ASN A 701 9.55 19.89 -12.20
C ASN A 701 10.91 19.43 -12.72
N ALA A 702 11.88 19.29 -11.82
CA ALA A 702 13.18 18.70 -12.16
C ALA A 702 13.08 17.19 -12.45
N ASP A 703 12.06 16.54 -11.87
CA ASP A 703 11.73 15.13 -12.04
C ASP A 703 10.64 14.89 -13.10
N ALA A 704 10.22 15.91 -13.85
CA ALA A 704 9.42 15.72 -15.04
C ALA A 704 10.30 15.29 -16.21
N GLY A 705 9.85 14.28 -16.95
CA GLY A 705 10.62 13.75 -18.06
C GLY A 705 9.95 12.63 -18.83
N LEU A 706 10.66 12.20 -19.86
CA LEU A 706 10.35 11.05 -20.69
C LEU A 706 11.21 9.89 -20.22
N SER A 707 10.58 8.75 -19.98
CA SER A 707 11.24 7.49 -19.62
C SER A 707 10.74 6.35 -20.53
N VAL A 708 11.55 5.32 -20.70
CA VAL A 708 11.17 4.06 -21.36
C VAL A 708 11.38 2.90 -20.40
N ILE A 709 10.44 1.97 -20.36
CA ILE A 709 10.57 0.73 -19.61
C ILE A 709 11.06 -0.35 -20.56
N THR A 710 12.16 -1.00 -20.18
CA THR A 710 12.83 -2.04 -20.97
C THR A 710 12.74 -3.38 -20.25
N PHE A 711 12.79 -4.49 -21.00
CA PHE A 711 12.83 -5.84 -20.45
C PHE A 711 14.11 -6.58 -20.88
N ASN A 712 14.81 -7.17 -19.91
CA ASN A 712 15.99 -8.00 -20.15
C ASN A 712 15.66 -9.48 -19.90
N SER A 713 15.63 -10.26 -20.98
CA SER A 713 15.45 -11.71 -20.93
C SER A 713 16.75 -12.50 -20.67
N GLY A 714 17.90 -11.82 -20.68
CA GLY A 714 19.21 -12.39 -20.42
C GLY A 714 19.67 -12.21 -18.96
N ASN A 715 21.00 -12.20 -18.79
CA ASN A 715 21.67 -12.04 -17.50
C ASN A 715 21.47 -10.62 -16.95
N LEU A 716 21.13 -10.52 -15.67
CA LEU A 716 20.92 -9.29 -14.92
C LEU A 716 22.19 -8.86 -14.21
N ALA A 717 22.39 -7.55 -14.05
CA ALA A 717 23.51 -7.04 -13.28
C ALA A 717 23.20 -7.08 -11.77
N PRO A 718 24.21 -7.23 -10.90
CA PRO A 718 24.01 -7.26 -9.45
C PRO A 718 23.31 -6.01 -8.90
N ALA A 719 22.35 -6.19 -7.99
CA ALA A 719 21.67 -5.10 -7.29
C ALA A 719 22.46 -4.67 -6.04
N VAL A 720 23.40 -3.74 -6.22
CA VAL A 720 24.39 -3.36 -5.19
C VAL A 720 23.77 -2.59 -4.03
N LYS A 721 24.04 -3.07 -2.82
CA LYS A 721 23.79 -2.35 -1.55
C LYS A 721 25.12 -1.92 -0.99
N LEU A 722 25.19 -0.71 -0.43
CA LEU A 722 26.37 -0.16 0.23
C LEU A 722 25.96 0.47 1.56
N LYS A 723 26.66 0.13 2.63
CA LYS A 723 26.52 0.72 3.98
C LYS A 723 27.90 0.98 4.58
N ALA A 724 27.94 1.95 5.50
CA ALA A 724 29.06 2.23 6.39
C ALA A 724 28.54 2.29 7.84
N ASP A 725 29.32 1.82 8.79
CA ASP A 725 28.98 1.90 10.22
C ASP A 725 29.11 3.32 10.80
N THR A 726 30.02 4.11 10.23
CA THR A 726 30.12 5.55 10.44
C THR A 726 30.50 6.25 9.13
N SER A 727 30.04 7.50 8.95
CA SER A 727 30.40 8.34 7.81
C SER A 727 31.31 9.51 8.19
N ALA A 728 31.62 9.69 9.47
CA ALA A 728 32.46 10.77 9.96
C ALA A 728 33.19 10.37 11.26
N GLY A 729 34.27 11.08 11.58
CA GLY A 729 35.03 10.87 12.81
C GLY A 729 36.44 11.46 12.74
N ALA A 730 37.07 11.59 13.91
CA ALA A 730 38.45 12.05 14.03
C ALA A 730 39.43 11.08 13.36
N ILE A 731 40.55 11.60 12.85
CA ILE A 731 41.62 10.78 12.27
C ILE A 731 42.55 10.19 13.35
N PRO A 732 43.00 8.92 13.21
CA PRO A 732 42.67 7.99 12.13
C PRO A 732 41.24 7.43 12.25
N LEU A 733 40.43 7.61 11.20
CA LEU A 733 39.04 7.17 11.16
C LEU A 733 38.97 5.77 10.53
N THR A 734 38.57 4.78 11.30
CA THR A 734 38.33 3.44 10.79
C THR A 734 36.84 3.24 10.53
N VAL A 735 36.50 2.84 9.31
CA VAL A 735 35.13 2.59 8.86
C VAL A 735 35.00 1.14 8.42
N ASN A 736 33.95 0.47 8.89
CA ASN A 736 33.55 -0.83 8.39
C ASN A 736 32.50 -0.64 7.30
N PHE A 737 32.86 -0.97 6.07
CA PHE A 737 31.95 -0.94 4.93
C PHE A 737 31.37 -2.33 4.70
N SER A 738 30.11 -2.35 4.29
CA SER A 738 29.38 -3.56 3.99
C SER A 738 28.57 -3.41 2.72
N ALA A 739 28.79 -4.32 1.78
CA ALA A 739 27.92 -4.55 0.64
C ALA A 739 26.95 -5.72 0.87
N LYS A 740 26.77 -6.14 2.12
CA LYS A 740 25.90 -7.25 2.50
C LYS A 740 24.44 -6.93 2.15
N GLY A 741 23.76 -7.89 1.55
CA GLY A 741 22.44 -7.70 0.96
C GLY A 741 22.47 -7.24 -0.50
N THR A 742 23.66 -7.09 -1.11
CA THR A 742 23.78 -7.13 -2.57
C THR A 742 23.38 -8.51 -3.06
N VAL A 743 22.47 -8.55 -4.02
CA VAL A 743 21.95 -9.78 -4.60
C VAL A 743 22.17 -9.72 -6.10
N ASP A 744 22.67 -10.81 -6.66
CA ASP A 744 22.56 -11.06 -8.08
C ASP A 744 21.18 -11.65 -8.37
N PRO A 745 20.34 -11.04 -9.22
CA PRO A 745 19.00 -11.56 -9.49
C PRO A 745 18.99 -12.98 -10.08
N ASP A 746 20.03 -13.39 -10.81
CA ASP A 746 20.16 -14.74 -11.37
C ASP A 746 20.86 -15.72 -10.40
N GLY A 747 21.24 -15.26 -9.21
CA GLY A 747 21.88 -16.07 -8.16
C GLY A 747 23.36 -16.34 -8.38
N ASP A 748 24.02 -15.58 -9.26
CA ASP A 748 25.42 -15.77 -9.59
C ASP A 748 26.38 -15.37 -8.45
N LYS A 749 27.61 -15.90 -8.52
CA LYS A 749 28.67 -15.60 -7.55
C LYS A 749 29.23 -14.20 -7.78
N LEU A 750 29.28 -13.41 -6.72
CA LEU A 750 29.67 -12.00 -6.78
C LEU A 750 31.15 -11.74 -6.45
N THR A 751 31.73 -10.73 -7.10
CA THR A 751 33.05 -10.15 -6.79
C THR A 751 32.90 -8.65 -6.54
N TYR A 752 33.56 -8.11 -5.52
CA TYR A 752 33.43 -6.72 -5.07
C TYR A 752 34.75 -5.96 -5.29
N THR A 753 34.67 -4.76 -5.84
CA THR A 753 35.79 -3.83 -6.04
C THR A 753 35.47 -2.52 -5.34
N TRP A 754 36.05 -2.31 -4.18
CA TRP A 754 35.92 -1.12 -3.34
C TRP A 754 36.81 -0.01 -3.83
N ASP A 755 36.28 1.20 -3.91
CA ASP A 755 36.98 2.44 -4.23
C ASP A 755 36.79 3.37 -3.04
N PHE A 756 37.85 3.61 -2.27
CA PHE A 756 37.84 4.45 -1.07
C PHE A 756 38.10 5.93 -1.37
N GLY A 757 38.14 6.30 -2.66
CA GLY A 757 38.47 7.63 -3.13
C GLY A 757 39.99 7.88 -3.19
N LYS A 758 40.38 8.96 -3.89
CA LYS A 758 41.79 9.37 -4.11
C LYS A 758 42.70 8.27 -4.70
N GLY A 759 42.13 7.31 -5.44
CA GLY A 759 42.85 6.25 -6.14
C GLY A 759 43.11 4.99 -5.32
N GLU A 760 42.59 4.89 -4.10
CA GLU A 760 42.70 3.69 -3.28
C GLU A 760 41.58 2.70 -3.61
N ILE A 761 41.94 1.52 -4.14
CA ILE A 761 41.02 0.49 -4.61
C ILE A 761 41.40 -0.87 -4.01
N GLU A 762 40.41 -1.65 -3.61
CA GLU A 762 40.58 -3.01 -3.08
C GLU A 762 39.56 -3.98 -3.70
N GLN A 763 39.99 -5.15 -4.16
CA GLN A 763 39.11 -6.18 -4.71
C GLN A 763 39.02 -7.39 -3.76
N THR A 764 37.81 -7.90 -3.54
CA THR A 764 37.53 -8.99 -2.61
C THR A 764 36.36 -9.87 -3.07
N ALA A 765 36.28 -11.09 -2.56
CA ALA A 765 35.16 -12.02 -2.75
C ALA A 765 34.10 -11.92 -1.63
N VAL A 766 34.40 -11.21 -0.54
CA VAL A 766 33.47 -11.01 0.57
C VAL A 766 32.88 -9.59 0.53
N PRO A 767 31.62 -9.39 0.92
CA PRO A 767 30.96 -8.10 0.83
C PRO A 767 31.42 -7.09 1.90
N ASP A 768 32.19 -7.49 2.91
CA ASP A 768 32.57 -6.62 4.03
C ASP A 768 34.06 -6.28 3.97
N VAL A 769 34.40 -4.99 4.10
CA VAL A 769 35.79 -4.50 4.13
C VAL A 769 35.94 -3.44 5.23
N ARG A 770 37.11 -3.44 5.87
CA ARG A 770 37.48 -2.45 6.89
C ARG A 770 38.60 -1.57 6.35
N HIS A 771 38.39 -0.25 6.38
CA HIS A 771 39.36 0.71 5.84
C HIS A 771 39.62 1.86 6.85
N THR A 772 40.86 2.37 6.88
CA THR A 772 41.29 3.40 7.84
C THR A 772 41.81 4.65 7.12
N PHE A 773 41.07 5.75 7.23
CA PHE A 773 41.44 7.05 6.72
C PHE A 773 42.36 7.79 7.70
N SER A 774 43.63 8.00 7.30
CA SER A 774 44.65 8.62 8.16
C SER A 774 44.84 10.12 7.92
N ALA A 775 44.32 10.65 6.81
CA ALA A 775 44.43 12.07 6.45
C ALA A 775 43.06 12.75 6.43
N ALA A 776 43.01 14.00 6.88
CA ALA A 776 41.78 14.76 6.88
C ALA A 776 41.25 14.99 5.44
N GLY A 777 39.94 14.90 5.25
CA GLY A 777 39.29 15.20 3.98
C GLY A 777 37.97 14.47 3.76
N VAL A 778 37.35 14.75 2.62
CA VAL A 778 36.13 14.10 2.14
C VAL A 778 36.51 13.00 1.15
N TYR A 779 36.08 11.78 1.42
CA TYR A 779 36.41 10.59 0.64
C TYR A 779 35.13 10.02 0.00
N PRO A 780 35.00 10.06 -1.34
CA PRO A 780 33.86 9.46 -2.04
C PRO A 780 34.06 7.94 -2.14
N VAL A 781 33.46 7.18 -1.23
CA VAL A 781 33.57 5.72 -1.19
C VAL A 781 32.47 5.05 -2.03
N SER A 782 32.82 4.07 -2.86
CA SER A 782 31.87 3.26 -3.65
C SER A 782 32.34 1.82 -3.81
N VAL A 783 31.45 0.93 -4.27
CA VAL A 783 31.78 -0.45 -4.60
C VAL A 783 31.21 -0.85 -5.96
N GLU A 784 32.03 -1.43 -6.82
CA GLU A 784 31.60 -2.10 -8.07
C GLU A 784 31.49 -3.60 -7.82
N VAL A 785 30.35 -4.19 -8.17
CA VAL A 785 30.09 -5.62 -8.01
C VAL A 785 29.88 -6.28 -9.37
N LYS A 786 30.47 -7.46 -9.58
CA LYS A 786 30.40 -8.26 -10.82
C LYS A 786 29.90 -9.67 -10.53
N ASP A 787 29.16 -10.25 -11.48
CA ASP A 787 28.60 -11.61 -11.42
C ASP A 787 29.46 -12.69 -12.12
N GLY A 788 30.48 -12.29 -12.88
CA GLY A 788 31.29 -13.20 -13.70
C GLY A 788 30.61 -13.70 -14.99
N LYS A 789 29.40 -13.25 -15.29
CA LYS A 789 28.61 -13.51 -16.50
C LYS A 789 28.45 -12.28 -17.39
N GLY A 790 28.97 -11.14 -16.95
CA GLY A 790 29.05 -9.89 -17.72
C GLY A 790 28.25 -8.75 -17.09
N GLY A 791 27.38 -9.05 -16.13
CA GLY A 791 26.71 -8.05 -15.32
C GLY A 791 27.65 -7.42 -14.30
N LYS A 792 27.57 -6.09 -14.22
CA LYS A 792 28.32 -5.30 -13.26
C LYS A 792 27.55 -4.04 -12.89
N THR A 793 27.64 -3.65 -11.63
CA THR A 793 26.97 -2.45 -11.10
C THR A 793 27.91 -1.74 -10.15
N LYS A 794 28.01 -0.40 -10.27
CA LYS A 794 28.72 0.45 -9.31
C LYS A 794 27.70 1.13 -8.39
N SER A 795 27.93 1.09 -7.09
CA SER A 795 27.06 1.73 -6.10
C SER A 795 27.05 3.26 -6.24
N PRO A 796 26.02 3.95 -5.74
CA PRO A 796 26.15 5.34 -5.35
C PRO A 796 27.30 5.54 -4.36
N VAL A 797 27.79 6.77 -4.26
CA VAL A 797 28.91 7.13 -3.40
C VAL A 797 28.43 7.46 -1.97
N ILE A 798 29.12 6.95 -0.95
CA ILE A 798 29.05 7.46 0.43
C ILE A 798 30.18 8.45 0.63
N GLN A 799 29.87 9.66 1.06
CA GLN A 799 30.87 10.63 1.48
C GLN A 799 31.34 10.31 2.90
N VAL A 800 32.63 10.03 3.06
CA VAL A 800 33.25 9.84 4.38
C VAL A 800 34.06 11.08 4.75
N TYR A 801 33.72 11.66 5.89
CA TYR A 801 34.34 12.88 6.43
C TYR A 801 35.37 12.51 7.50
N ALA A 802 36.60 12.25 7.08
CA ALA A 802 37.68 11.93 8.02
C ALA A 802 38.30 13.23 8.55
N GLY A 803 38.26 13.44 9.86
CA GLY A 803 38.88 14.59 10.55
C GLY A 803 37.93 15.57 11.23
N ASN A 804 36.62 15.28 11.26
CA ASN A 804 35.60 15.97 12.07
C ASN A 804 34.64 14.91 12.66
N ALA A 805 34.41 14.90 13.97
CA ALA A 805 33.49 13.95 14.60
C ALA A 805 32.04 14.46 14.65
N ILE A 806 31.07 13.56 14.81
CA ILE A 806 29.69 13.95 15.11
C ILE A 806 29.60 14.26 16.60
N PRO A 807 29.15 15.46 17.01
CA PRO A 807 29.00 15.80 18.43
C PRO A 807 28.11 14.81 19.16
N GLN A 808 28.54 14.32 20.33
CA GLN A 808 27.68 13.51 21.19
C GLN A 808 26.84 14.44 22.07
N VAL A 809 25.51 14.38 21.91
CA VAL A 809 24.58 15.17 22.71
C VAL A 809 23.85 14.25 23.69
N LYS A 810 23.79 14.64 24.95
CA LYS A 810 23.04 13.96 26.01
C LYS A 810 22.17 14.95 26.75
N ILE A 811 20.97 14.54 27.14
CA ILE A 811 20.13 15.32 28.07
C ILE A 811 20.28 14.70 29.44
N LEU A 812 20.94 15.41 30.36
CA LEU A 812 21.02 15.06 31.77
C LEU A 812 19.82 15.67 32.49
N MET A 813 19.18 14.88 33.36
CA MET A 813 18.06 15.32 34.17
C MET A 813 18.25 14.83 35.61
N ALA A 814 17.96 15.69 36.58
CA ALA A 814 17.92 15.33 38.00
C ALA A 814 16.53 14.79 38.39
N GLY A 815 16.48 13.77 39.24
CA GLY A 815 15.22 13.16 39.67
C GLY A 815 14.69 12.12 38.67
N ASN A 816 13.37 11.90 38.66
CA ASN A 816 12.80 10.76 37.94
C ASN A 816 12.88 10.92 36.40
N LYS A 817 13.68 10.07 35.74
CA LYS A 817 13.91 10.13 34.28
C LYS A 817 12.80 9.49 33.46
N SER A 818 11.76 8.94 34.07
CA SER A 818 10.66 8.28 33.36
C SER A 818 9.35 9.04 33.48
N PHE A 819 9.11 9.78 34.56
CA PHE A 819 7.84 10.43 34.83
C PHE A 819 8.00 11.94 35.05
N TYR A 820 7.10 12.73 34.49
CA TYR A 820 6.94 14.12 34.91
C TYR A 820 5.86 14.23 35.99
N PHE A 821 6.00 15.20 36.88
CA PHE A 821 4.97 15.51 37.88
C PHE A 821 4.52 16.96 37.64
N PRO A 822 3.21 17.22 37.48
CA PRO A 822 2.71 18.55 37.10
C PRO A 822 3.32 19.70 37.90
N ASP A 823 3.41 19.53 39.21
CA ASP A 823 3.84 20.55 40.15
C ASP A 823 5.26 20.36 40.68
N ARG A 824 6.08 19.53 40.01
CA ARG A 824 7.52 19.47 40.30
C ARG A 824 8.33 19.94 39.10
N PRO A 825 9.35 20.80 39.32
CA PRO A 825 10.17 21.30 38.23
C PRO A 825 10.99 20.17 37.59
N ILE A 826 11.07 20.17 36.26
CA ILE A 826 12.03 19.37 35.49
C ILE A 826 13.29 20.20 35.36
N THR A 827 14.35 19.78 36.06
CA THR A 827 15.70 20.38 35.94
C THR A 827 16.54 19.54 34.99
N TYR A 828 17.05 20.17 33.95
CA TYR A 828 17.85 19.51 32.91
C TYR A 828 19.12 20.29 32.57
N GLN A 829 20.09 19.57 32.02
CA GLN A 829 21.32 20.10 31.45
C GLN A 829 21.68 19.26 30.22
N VAL A 830 21.87 19.91 29.08
CA VAL A 830 22.41 19.26 27.90
C VAL A 830 23.92 19.15 28.06
N GLN A 831 24.45 17.94 27.90
CA GLN A 831 25.87 17.70 27.80
C GLN A 831 26.21 17.49 26.33
N VAL A 832 27.19 18.24 25.83
CA VAL A 832 27.76 18.05 24.51
C VAL A 832 29.21 17.64 24.70
N ASP A 833 29.60 16.56 24.06
CA ASP A 833 30.98 16.11 23.98
C ASP A 833 31.35 16.05 22.50
N ASP A 834 32.18 16.99 22.08
CA ASP A 834 32.74 17.02 20.75
C ASP A 834 34.27 17.05 20.83
N ALA A 835 34.92 16.26 19.96
CA ALA A 835 36.37 16.09 19.99
C ALA A 835 37.10 17.34 19.46
N GLU A 836 36.45 18.10 18.58
CA GLU A 836 37.02 19.27 17.91
C GLU A 836 36.58 20.60 18.55
N ASP A 837 35.31 20.72 18.95
CA ASP A 837 34.72 21.93 19.54
C ASP A 837 34.73 21.95 21.08
N GLY A 838 35.24 20.88 21.70
CA GLY A 838 35.34 20.76 23.14
C GLY A 838 34.04 20.25 23.78
N HIS A 839 34.02 20.24 25.11
CA HIS A 839 32.92 19.63 25.87
C HIS A 839 32.18 20.69 26.70
N SER A 840 30.87 20.51 26.85
CA SER A 840 30.02 21.39 27.64
C SER A 840 30.55 21.52 29.08
N GLY A 841 30.87 22.74 29.50
CA GLY A 841 31.51 23.04 30.80
C GLY A 841 32.96 23.51 30.71
N GLN A 842 33.59 23.44 29.52
CA GLN A 842 34.87 24.12 29.26
C GLN A 842 34.64 25.62 28.93
N PRO A 843 35.61 26.51 29.22
CA PRO A 843 35.48 27.96 29.00
C PRO A 843 35.19 28.35 27.53
N ASP A 844 35.69 27.55 26.59
CA ASP A 844 35.64 27.85 25.15
C ASP A 844 34.46 27.17 24.41
N PHE A 845 33.61 26.41 25.13
CA PHE A 845 32.43 25.77 24.56
C PHE A 845 31.29 26.77 24.32
N ASP A 846 30.87 26.91 23.07
CA ASP A 846 29.79 27.83 22.68
C ASP A 846 28.41 27.19 22.92
N GLY A 847 27.90 27.32 24.14
CA GLY A 847 26.59 26.83 24.52
C GLY A 847 25.40 27.53 23.83
N SER A 848 25.62 28.62 23.08
CA SER A 848 24.56 29.29 22.33
C SER A 848 24.09 28.51 21.10
N LYS A 849 24.90 27.54 20.64
CA LYS A 849 24.59 26.65 19.52
C LYS A 849 23.79 25.41 19.93
N VAL A 850 23.56 25.20 21.22
CA VAL A 850 22.71 24.11 21.70
C VAL A 850 21.26 24.55 21.60
N LEU A 851 20.47 23.87 20.78
CA LEU A 851 19.04 24.11 20.66
C LEU A 851 18.29 23.12 21.54
N VAL A 852 17.42 23.61 22.43
CA VAL A 852 16.60 22.77 23.31
C VAL A 852 15.13 23.10 23.17
N HIS A 853 14.31 22.06 23.05
CA HIS A 853 12.86 22.15 22.98
C HIS A 853 12.19 21.14 23.90
N ALA A 854 11.12 21.56 24.57
CA ALA A 854 10.25 20.69 25.35
C ALA A 854 8.83 20.74 24.77
N ASP A 855 8.27 19.58 24.48
CA ASP A 855 6.93 19.43 23.93
C ASP A 855 6.06 18.55 24.81
N TYR A 856 4.81 18.94 25.01
CA TYR A 856 3.80 18.10 25.65
C TYR A 856 2.92 17.40 24.60
N ILE A 857 2.76 16.09 24.75
CA ILE A 857 2.14 15.19 23.79
C ILE A 857 0.91 14.57 24.44
N ASN A 858 -0.27 14.88 23.89
CA ASN A 858 -1.54 14.30 24.31
C ASN A 858 -1.67 12.89 23.70
N LYS A 859 -1.84 11.85 24.54
CA LYS A 859 -1.97 10.44 24.13
C LYS A 859 -0.76 9.95 23.29
N PRO A 860 0.44 9.90 23.88
CA PRO A 860 1.62 9.39 23.21
C PRO A 860 1.44 7.91 22.83
N ASP A 861 1.95 7.51 21.67
CA ASP A 861 1.97 6.11 21.27
C ASP A 861 3.09 5.33 21.97
N LYS A 862 3.09 3.99 21.82
CA LYS A 862 4.07 3.13 22.47
C LYS A 862 5.50 3.33 21.95
N ALA A 863 5.67 3.70 20.67
CA ALA A 863 6.99 3.86 20.05
C ALA A 863 7.71 5.09 20.62
N LEU A 864 7.01 6.22 20.69
CA LEU A 864 7.50 7.44 21.32
C LEU A 864 7.80 7.24 22.81
N LEU A 865 6.96 6.49 23.53
CA LEU A 865 7.20 6.20 24.96
C LEU A 865 8.42 5.31 25.20
N ALA A 866 8.85 4.56 24.18
CA ALA A 866 10.07 3.76 24.16
C ALA A 866 11.31 4.57 23.72
N GLU A 867 11.12 5.75 23.14
CA GLU A 867 12.19 6.57 22.54
C GLU A 867 12.96 7.35 23.61
N ASN A 868 14.17 6.89 23.94
CA ASN A 868 15.13 7.59 24.80
C ASN A 868 16.55 7.15 24.45
N GLY A 869 17.40 8.05 23.93
CA GLY A 869 18.76 7.70 23.51
C GLY A 869 19.49 8.80 22.76
N GLU A 870 20.79 8.56 22.52
CA GLU A 870 21.63 9.34 21.60
C GLU A 870 21.38 8.86 20.17
N SER A 871 21.02 9.74 19.23
CA SER A 871 20.97 9.35 17.83
C SER A 871 22.35 9.61 17.18
N LYS A 872 23.02 8.53 16.78
CA LYS A 872 24.22 8.61 15.93
C LYS A 872 23.76 8.72 14.47
N GLY A 873 23.36 9.91 14.05
CA GLY A 873 22.97 10.13 12.66
C GLY A 873 22.68 11.59 12.31
N ILE A 874 23.04 11.94 11.07
CA ILE A 874 22.49 13.10 10.36
C ILE A 874 21.03 12.75 10.03
N THR A 875 20.12 12.92 10.99
CA THR A 875 18.69 12.70 10.76
C THR A 875 18.00 14.05 10.58
N GLU A 876 17.92 14.50 9.32
CA GLU A 876 16.75 15.29 8.92
C GLU A 876 15.51 14.49 9.33
N SER A 877 14.57 15.17 10.02
CA SER A 877 13.57 14.57 10.89
C SER A 877 12.65 13.55 10.21
N SER A 878 12.31 12.47 10.93
CA SER A 878 11.37 11.41 10.51
C SER A 878 10.03 11.90 9.95
N GLY A 879 9.56 13.07 10.38
CA GLY A 879 8.34 13.71 9.86
C GLY A 879 8.46 14.27 8.45
N LYS A 880 9.62 14.82 8.07
CA LYS A 880 9.89 15.29 6.69
C LYS A 880 9.94 14.10 5.74
N SER A 881 10.73 13.07 6.09
CA SER A 881 10.86 11.87 5.27
C SER A 881 9.52 11.14 5.07
N LEU A 882 8.69 11.10 6.12
CA LEU A 882 7.34 10.54 6.03
C LEU A 882 6.44 11.40 5.12
N MET A 883 6.45 12.73 5.25
CA MET A 883 5.71 13.61 4.34
C MET A 883 6.15 13.44 2.88
N GLU A 884 7.45 13.34 2.62
CA GLU A 884 8.02 13.15 1.28
C GLU A 884 7.66 11.79 0.67
N SER A 885 7.30 10.80 1.50
CA SER A 885 6.83 9.49 1.07
C SER A 885 5.35 9.45 0.67
N LEU A 886 4.58 10.48 1.05
CA LEU A 886 3.16 10.60 0.73
C LEU A 886 2.93 11.50 -0.49
N ASP A 887 1.69 11.54 -0.98
CA ASP A 887 1.29 12.39 -2.10
C ASP A 887 1.16 13.89 -1.72
N CYS A 888 1.37 14.23 -0.44
CA CYS A 888 1.29 15.59 0.10
C CYS A 888 2.14 16.59 -0.71
N LYS A 889 3.30 16.16 -1.20
CA LYS A 889 4.22 16.97 -2.00
C LYS A 889 3.65 17.40 -3.36
N SER A 890 2.66 16.67 -3.89
CA SER A 890 1.97 17.00 -5.15
C SER A 890 1.24 18.34 -5.04
N CYS A 891 0.77 18.68 -3.84
CA CYS A 891 -0.08 19.85 -3.58
C CYS A 891 0.57 20.90 -2.67
N HIS A 892 1.54 20.53 -1.83
CA HIS A 892 2.18 21.41 -0.85
C HIS A 892 3.70 21.46 -1.00
N GLN A 893 4.30 22.66 -0.88
CA GLN A 893 5.75 22.84 -0.81
C GLN A 893 6.16 23.56 0.47
N VAL A 894 7.45 23.50 0.83
CA VAL A 894 7.97 24.19 2.01
C VAL A 894 7.78 25.70 1.89
N ASP A 895 8.19 26.28 0.76
CA ASP A 895 8.36 27.74 0.58
C ASP A 895 7.64 28.34 -0.63
N ALA A 896 7.16 27.52 -1.57
CA ALA A 896 6.53 27.97 -2.83
C ALA A 896 5.08 27.51 -2.95
N THR A 897 4.15 28.41 -3.21
CA THR A 897 2.73 28.04 -3.32
C THR A 897 2.50 27.12 -4.52
N SER A 898 1.68 26.07 -4.34
CA SER A 898 1.19 25.19 -5.42
C SER A 898 -0.35 25.23 -5.42
N VAL A 899 -1.04 24.10 -5.52
CA VAL A 899 -2.50 23.99 -5.36
C VAL A 899 -2.90 24.31 -3.92
N GLY A 900 -2.14 23.79 -2.95
CA GLY A 900 -2.29 24.08 -1.53
C GLY A 900 -1.36 25.19 -1.03
N PRO A 901 -1.60 25.69 0.20
CA PRO A 901 -0.69 26.61 0.87
C PRO A 901 0.66 25.94 1.15
N THR A 902 1.72 26.75 1.28
CA THR A 902 3.04 26.25 1.68
C THR A 902 3.03 25.71 3.11
N PHE A 903 3.91 24.76 3.42
CA PHE A 903 4.09 24.28 4.78
C PHE A 903 4.48 25.42 5.72
N LYS A 904 5.28 26.41 5.28
CA LYS A 904 5.53 27.63 6.07
C LYS A 904 4.27 28.45 6.34
N GLN A 905 3.40 28.64 5.35
CA GLN A 905 2.12 29.34 5.56
C GLN A 905 1.23 28.58 6.55
N ILE A 906 1.15 27.26 6.42
CA ILE A 906 0.44 26.41 7.38
C ILE A 906 1.02 26.61 8.78
N ALA A 907 2.34 26.51 8.91
CA ALA A 907 3.05 26.69 10.17
C ALA A 907 2.74 28.05 10.80
N LEU A 908 2.86 29.14 10.03
CA LEU A 908 2.62 30.51 10.50
C LEU A 908 1.17 30.75 10.90
N ARG A 909 0.19 30.23 10.15
CA ARG A 909 -1.24 30.43 10.46
C ARG A 909 -1.65 29.72 11.74
N TYR A 910 -1.11 28.54 11.97
CA TYR A 910 -1.55 27.66 13.06
C TYR A 910 -0.63 27.65 14.27
N LYS A 911 0.47 28.42 14.23
CA LYS A 911 1.49 28.55 15.29
C LYS A 911 0.90 28.77 16.69
N GLU A 912 -0.10 29.64 16.79
CA GLU A 912 -0.68 30.06 18.08
C GLU A 912 -1.98 29.31 18.45
N ASP A 913 -2.52 28.45 17.57
CA ASP A 913 -3.76 27.71 17.85
C ASP A 913 -3.45 26.39 18.56
N LYS A 914 -3.86 26.31 19.84
CA LYS A 914 -3.66 25.14 20.69
C LYS A 914 -4.38 23.87 20.21
N ARG A 915 -5.39 24.00 19.33
CA ARG A 915 -6.13 22.87 18.75
C ARG A 915 -5.40 22.24 17.56
N THR A 916 -4.46 22.96 16.96
CA THR A 916 -3.73 22.57 15.74
C THR A 916 -3.11 21.18 15.81
N ARG A 917 -2.50 20.85 16.96
CA ARG A 917 -1.76 19.58 17.13
C ARG A 917 -2.67 18.34 17.19
N ASN A 918 -3.99 18.52 17.30
CA ASN A 918 -4.99 17.45 17.14
C ASN A 918 -5.77 17.61 15.83
N PHE A 919 -6.08 18.86 15.45
CA PHE A 919 -6.88 19.18 14.27
C PHE A 919 -6.17 18.91 12.93
N LEU A 920 -4.90 19.30 12.79
CA LEU A 920 -4.18 19.11 11.51
C LEU A 920 -3.93 17.64 11.19
N PRO A 921 -3.52 16.76 12.15
CA PRO A 921 -3.41 15.34 11.88
C PRO A 921 -4.74 14.71 11.43
N GLU A 922 -5.85 15.02 12.12
CA GLU A 922 -7.20 14.59 11.70
C GLU A 922 -7.56 15.12 10.31
N LYS A 923 -7.14 16.35 9.97
CA LYS A 923 -7.35 16.91 8.64
C LYS A 923 -6.54 16.21 7.56
N ILE A 924 -5.28 15.84 7.80
CA ILE A 924 -4.49 15.05 6.85
C ILE A 924 -5.19 13.71 6.57
N ILE A 925 -5.69 13.05 7.61
CA ILE A 925 -6.36 11.75 7.49
C ILE A 925 -7.72 11.86 6.78
N SER A 926 -8.53 12.84 7.15
CA SER A 926 -9.90 12.99 6.65
C SER A 926 -10.03 13.84 5.37
N GLY A 927 -8.98 14.57 4.99
CA GLY A 927 -9.03 15.56 3.92
C GLY A 927 -9.96 16.74 4.21
N GLY A 928 -10.31 17.48 3.16
CA GLY A 928 -11.41 18.46 3.17
C GLY A 928 -11.06 19.86 2.63
N SER A 929 -12.04 20.76 2.63
CA SER A 929 -11.97 22.10 2.00
C SER A 929 -12.34 23.24 2.95
N GLY A 930 -12.14 24.50 2.53
CA GLY A 930 -12.73 25.69 3.16
C GLY A 930 -11.84 26.48 4.14
N ASN A 931 -10.69 25.93 4.59
CA ASN A 931 -9.78 26.66 5.48
C ASN A 931 -8.84 27.62 4.74
N TRP A 932 -8.37 27.22 3.55
CA TRP A 932 -7.35 27.93 2.77
C TRP A 932 -7.80 28.35 1.36
N GLY A 933 -9.05 28.04 1.01
CA GLY A 933 -9.60 28.26 -0.33
C GLY A 933 -10.70 27.25 -0.64
N GLN A 934 -11.14 27.23 -1.90
CA GLN A 934 -12.17 26.31 -2.41
C GLN A 934 -11.63 24.92 -2.73
N THR A 935 -10.32 24.78 -3.00
CA THR A 935 -9.71 23.49 -3.34
C THR A 935 -9.67 22.56 -2.12
N ALA A 936 -10.20 21.35 -2.29
CA ALA A 936 -10.17 20.31 -1.27
C ALA A 936 -8.80 19.64 -1.19
N MET A 937 -8.38 19.26 0.02
CA MET A 937 -7.20 18.45 0.27
C MET A 937 -7.61 16.96 0.25
N ALA A 938 -6.83 16.13 -0.45
CA ALA A 938 -7.00 14.68 -0.48
C ALA A 938 -6.89 14.05 0.92
N ALA A 939 -7.63 12.96 1.15
CA ALA A 939 -7.65 12.24 2.42
C ALA A 939 -6.58 11.14 2.47
N HIS A 940 -6.02 10.91 3.66
CA HIS A 940 -5.06 9.85 3.95
C HIS A 940 -5.59 8.91 5.05
N PRO A 941 -6.67 8.14 4.80
CA PRO A 941 -7.39 7.42 5.84
C PRO A 941 -6.57 6.34 6.55
N ASP A 942 -5.56 5.78 5.88
CA ASP A 942 -4.70 4.72 6.42
C ASP A 942 -3.47 5.26 7.17
N LEU A 943 -3.22 6.57 7.10
CA LEU A 943 -2.10 7.17 7.80
C LEU A 943 -2.37 7.11 9.30
N ALA A 944 -1.50 6.42 10.04
CA ALA A 944 -1.60 6.36 11.49
C ALA A 944 -1.55 7.78 12.07
N ILE A 945 -2.40 8.05 13.08
CA ILE A 945 -2.48 9.39 13.69
C ILE A 945 -1.13 9.88 14.22
N SER A 946 -0.26 8.98 14.70
CA SER A 946 1.08 9.33 15.17
C SER A 946 2.04 9.73 14.06
N ASP A 947 1.90 9.12 12.89
CA ASP A 947 2.66 9.47 11.70
C ASP A 947 2.20 10.82 11.12
N ALA A 948 0.88 11.04 11.06
CA ALA A 948 0.32 12.36 10.75
C ALA A 948 0.79 13.46 11.74
N GLN A 949 0.93 13.13 13.03
CA GLN A 949 1.47 14.03 14.05
C GLN A 949 2.96 14.34 13.84
N LYS A 950 3.79 13.38 13.40
CA LYS A 950 5.20 13.63 13.04
C LYS A 950 5.30 14.63 11.89
N ILE A 951 4.46 14.48 10.85
CA ILE A 951 4.38 15.41 9.73
C ILE A 951 4.00 16.81 10.23
N VAL A 952 2.93 16.93 11.03
CA VAL A 952 2.48 18.22 11.58
C VAL A 952 3.53 18.86 12.48
N THR A 953 4.24 18.07 13.28
CA THR A 953 5.33 18.56 14.14
C THR A 953 6.44 19.17 13.30
N TRP A 954 6.86 18.50 12.23
CA TRP A 954 7.80 19.06 11.28
C TRP A 954 7.26 20.33 10.61
N ILE A 955 6.02 20.34 10.12
CA ILE A 955 5.40 21.53 9.51
C ILE A 955 5.45 22.72 10.48
N LEU A 956 4.99 22.55 11.73
CA LEU A 956 4.96 23.63 12.71
C LEU A 956 6.35 24.15 13.07
N SER A 957 7.39 23.30 13.02
CA SER A 957 8.77 23.73 13.23
C SER A 957 9.24 24.78 12.20
N LEU A 958 8.63 24.80 11.01
CA LEU A 958 8.99 25.74 9.93
C LEU A 958 8.61 27.20 10.26
N ALA A 959 7.75 27.44 11.27
CA ALA A 959 7.40 28.79 11.71
C ALA A 959 8.45 29.41 12.66
N ASP A 960 9.31 28.60 13.27
CA ASP A 960 10.21 29.01 14.36
C ASP A 960 11.67 28.96 13.94
N SER A 961 12.09 29.93 13.14
CA SER A 961 13.51 30.31 13.12
C SER A 961 13.81 31.14 14.38
N SER A 962 14.43 30.51 15.37
CA SER A 962 15.30 31.08 16.43
C SER A 962 14.73 31.79 17.69
N LYS A 963 13.41 31.89 17.94
CA LYS A 963 12.91 32.71 19.08
C LYS A 963 12.44 32.01 20.37
N ASN A 964 12.31 30.68 20.41
CA ASN A 964 11.80 29.94 21.57
C ASN A 964 12.73 28.83 22.09
N ALA A 965 14.01 28.82 21.71
CA ALA A 965 14.97 27.83 22.21
C ALA A 965 15.13 27.98 23.73
N MET A 966 14.91 26.90 24.46
CA MET A 966 15.16 26.88 25.90
C MET A 966 16.68 26.90 26.15
N PRO A 967 17.16 27.44 27.29
CA PRO A 967 18.59 27.44 27.59
C PRO A 967 19.11 26.00 27.71
N TRP A 968 20.34 25.75 27.26
CA TRP A 968 20.94 24.42 27.31
C TRP A 968 21.09 23.83 28.73
N LYS A 969 20.95 24.66 29.76
CA LYS A 969 20.74 24.27 31.16
C LYS A 969 19.61 25.10 31.75
N GLY A 970 18.64 24.44 32.38
CA GLY A 970 17.50 25.14 32.94
C GLY A 970 16.57 24.28 33.78
N SER A 971 15.52 24.90 34.26
CA SER A 971 14.44 24.25 35.00
C SER A 971 13.11 24.86 34.58
N PHE A 972 12.10 24.04 34.35
CA PHE A 972 10.74 24.51 34.07
C PHE A 972 9.70 23.66 34.82
N LEU A 973 8.56 24.26 35.13
CA LEU A 973 7.46 23.58 35.78
C LEU A 973 6.45 23.10 34.71
N PRO A 974 6.16 21.80 34.60
CA PRO A 974 5.24 21.27 33.59
C PRO A 974 3.87 21.95 33.57
N SER A 975 3.28 22.20 34.74
CA SER A 975 1.94 22.78 34.87
C SER A 975 1.83 24.24 34.41
N THR A 976 2.94 24.99 34.44
CA THR A 976 2.98 26.37 33.92
C THR A 976 3.41 26.42 32.45
N GLN A 977 4.21 25.45 32.01
CA GLN A 977 4.71 25.38 30.64
C GLN A 977 3.68 24.81 29.66
N PHE A 978 2.84 23.86 30.11
CA PHE A 978 1.94 23.12 29.25
C PHE A 978 0.53 22.99 29.83
N GLN A 979 -0.47 22.86 28.95
CA GLN A 979 -1.81 22.43 29.34
C GLN A 979 -1.83 20.91 29.44
N LEU A 980 -1.55 20.40 30.64
CA LEU A 980 -1.45 18.97 30.91
C LEU A 980 -2.82 18.30 30.87
N THR A 981 -2.85 17.09 30.33
CA THR A 981 -4.02 16.19 30.28
C THR A 981 -3.62 14.84 30.91
N PRO A 982 -4.56 14.04 31.41
CA PRO A 982 -4.20 12.71 31.92
C PRO A 982 -3.60 11.84 30.81
N ARG A 983 -2.54 11.09 31.14
CA ARG A 983 -1.87 10.12 30.25
C ARG A 983 -1.13 10.75 29.07
N GLY A 984 -0.57 11.95 29.26
CA GLY A 984 0.34 12.55 28.28
C GLY A 984 1.80 12.16 28.47
N ALA A 985 2.66 12.76 27.66
CA ALA A 985 4.11 12.72 27.81
C ALA A 985 4.74 14.08 27.53
N ILE A 986 5.91 14.35 28.11
CA ILE A 986 6.77 15.48 27.77
C ILE A 986 8.01 14.92 27.05
N ALA A 987 8.24 15.35 25.82
CA ALA A 987 9.45 15.05 25.06
C ALA A 987 10.39 16.26 25.13
N LEU A 988 11.56 16.08 25.72
CA LEU A 988 12.65 17.06 25.76
C LEU A 988 13.68 16.65 24.70
N SER A 989 13.96 17.54 23.74
CA SER A 989 14.90 17.32 22.65
C SER A 989 16.02 18.37 22.69
N ALA A 990 17.21 17.95 22.29
CA ALA A 990 18.37 18.82 22.21
C ALA A 990 19.21 18.50 20.96
N SER A 991 19.77 19.54 20.33
CA SER A 991 20.72 19.39 19.23
C SER A 991 21.89 20.36 19.35
N TYR A 992 23.04 20.00 18.78
CA TYR A 992 24.23 20.84 18.70
C TYR A 992 24.90 20.66 17.34
N THR A 993 25.24 21.77 16.69
CA THR A 993 26.02 21.78 15.44
C THR A 993 27.41 22.35 15.72
N ASP A 994 28.45 21.59 15.37
CA ASP A 994 29.85 22.00 15.57
C ASP A 994 30.26 23.16 14.63
N LYS A 995 31.54 23.53 14.62
CA LYS A 995 32.13 24.54 13.73
C LYS A 995 32.73 23.93 12.46
N GLY A 996 32.72 22.60 12.33
CA GLY A 996 33.54 21.86 11.38
C GLY A 996 35.04 21.91 11.72
N ALA A 997 35.84 21.06 11.07
CA ALA A 997 37.28 20.98 11.33
C ALA A 997 38.09 20.73 10.05
N LYS A 998 39.27 21.37 9.94
CA LYS A 998 40.25 21.14 8.85
C LYS A 998 39.67 21.16 7.42
N GLY A 999 38.71 22.06 7.16
CA GLY A 999 38.08 22.22 5.83
C GLY A 999 36.87 21.30 5.57
N ILE A 1000 36.39 20.60 6.61
CA ILE A 1000 35.19 19.76 6.58
C ILE A 1000 34.00 20.56 7.14
N SER A 1001 32.85 20.46 6.50
CA SER A 1001 31.61 21.16 6.89
C SER A 1001 31.13 20.77 8.29
N PRO A 1002 30.39 21.65 8.98
CA PRO A 1002 29.84 21.35 10.29
C PRO A 1002 28.92 20.13 10.34
N LEU A 1003 28.94 19.39 11.45
CA LEU A 1003 28.08 18.23 11.73
C LEU A 1003 27.18 18.48 12.95
N THR A 1004 26.00 17.82 12.98
CA THR A 1004 24.99 18.00 14.03
C THR A 1004 24.73 16.70 14.80
N GLY A 1005 24.79 16.77 16.14
CA GLY A 1005 24.37 15.70 17.06
C GLY A 1005 23.01 16.01 17.71
N ASN A 1006 22.26 14.96 18.10
CA ASN A 1006 20.92 15.09 18.68
C ASN A 1006 20.68 14.14 19.87
N ALA A 1007 19.76 14.53 20.77
CA ALA A 1007 19.31 13.74 21.92
C ALA A 1007 17.81 13.94 22.20
N MET A 1008 17.13 12.91 22.69
CA MET A 1008 15.75 13.01 23.18
C MET A 1008 15.54 12.25 24.50
N LEU A 1009 14.78 12.87 25.40
CA LEU A 1009 14.32 12.32 26.68
C LEU A 1009 12.80 12.48 26.77
N VAL A 1010 12.08 11.36 26.88
CA VAL A 1010 10.62 11.33 27.02
C VAL A 1010 10.23 10.95 28.46
N LEU A 1011 9.43 11.83 29.08
CA LEU A 1011 8.83 11.65 30.40
C LEU A 1011 7.34 11.39 30.27
N ARG A 1012 6.82 10.32 30.85
CA ARG A 1012 5.40 9.94 30.78
C ARG A 1012 4.61 10.41 31.99
N ASP A 1013 3.30 10.39 31.88
CA ASP A 1013 2.39 10.59 33.02
C ASP A 1013 2.62 9.51 34.10
N PRO A 1014 2.59 9.85 35.41
CA PRO A 1014 2.80 8.89 36.50
C PRO A 1014 1.66 7.88 36.66
N ILE A 1015 0.55 8.03 35.92
CA ILE A 1015 -0.55 7.08 35.87
C ILE A 1015 -0.35 6.15 34.66
N LEU A 1016 -0.07 4.88 34.94
CA LEU A 1016 0.11 3.82 33.94
C LEU A 1016 -1.17 2.98 33.83
N PRO A 1017 -1.96 3.07 32.75
CA PRO A 1017 -3.08 2.18 32.53
C PRO A 1017 -2.61 0.73 32.42
N ALA A 1018 -3.31 -0.22 33.05
CA ALA A 1018 -2.94 -1.65 32.95
C ALA A 1018 -2.98 -2.17 31.50
N ARG A 1019 -3.89 -1.61 30.69
CA ARG A 1019 -4.00 -1.92 29.26
C ARG A 1019 -2.82 -1.41 28.42
N SER A 1020 -2.03 -0.49 28.96
CA SER A 1020 -0.85 0.07 28.28
C SER A 1020 0.43 -0.71 28.56
N ALA A 1021 0.37 -1.81 29.33
CA ALA A 1021 1.51 -2.67 29.57
C ALA A 1021 2.18 -3.10 28.25
N ASP A 1022 3.51 -3.16 28.25
CA ASP A 1022 4.31 -3.51 27.07
C ASP A 1022 4.23 -5.00 26.77
N ALA A 1023 4.13 -5.82 27.82
CA ALA A 1023 3.84 -7.23 27.73
C ALA A 1023 3.01 -7.68 28.93
N SER A 1024 2.29 -8.78 28.76
CA SER A 1024 1.59 -9.46 29.82
C SER A 1024 1.60 -10.96 29.56
N ALA A 1025 1.47 -11.77 30.61
CA ALA A 1025 1.28 -13.21 30.47
C ALA A 1025 0.41 -13.77 31.59
N GLY A 1026 -0.13 -14.97 31.37
CA GLY A 1026 -1.09 -15.62 32.25
C GLY A 1026 -2.53 -15.44 31.79
N GLU A 1027 -3.49 -15.74 32.67
CA GLU A 1027 -4.93 -15.68 32.35
C GLU A 1027 -5.46 -14.24 32.50
N VAL A 1028 -4.98 -13.35 31.61
CA VAL A 1028 -5.30 -11.92 31.60
C VAL A 1028 -6.10 -11.53 30.35
N GLY A 1029 -7.09 -10.63 30.49
CA GLY A 1029 -7.89 -10.17 29.36
C GLY A 1029 -8.59 -8.85 29.61
N ASN A 1030 -8.79 -8.03 28.58
CA ASN A 1030 -9.49 -6.76 28.70
C ASN A 1030 -10.97 -7.00 29.02
N SER A 1031 -11.48 -6.39 30.09
CA SER A 1031 -12.88 -6.52 30.50
C SER A 1031 -13.40 -5.22 31.15
N LYS A 1032 -14.66 -5.24 31.56
CA LYS A 1032 -15.26 -4.25 32.44
C LYS A 1032 -15.73 -4.93 33.73
N LEU A 1033 -15.42 -4.34 34.87
CA LEU A 1033 -15.99 -4.71 36.18
C LEU A 1033 -16.81 -3.53 36.68
N GLY A 1034 -18.14 -3.64 36.59
CA GLY A 1034 -19.03 -2.49 36.70
C GLY A 1034 -18.80 -1.51 35.54
N GLU A 1035 -18.68 -0.22 35.84
CA GLU A 1035 -18.37 0.82 34.84
C GLU A 1035 -16.86 0.97 34.56
N MET A 1036 -16.00 0.27 35.31
CA MET A 1036 -14.55 0.42 35.22
C MET A 1036 -13.96 -0.50 34.15
N ALA A 1037 -13.23 0.10 33.21
CA ALA A 1037 -12.39 -0.61 32.25
C ALA A 1037 -11.13 -1.16 32.93
N VAL A 1038 -10.95 -2.47 32.88
CA VAL A 1038 -9.83 -3.18 33.55
C VAL A 1038 -9.14 -4.16 32.61
N VAL A 1039 -7.97 -4.62 33.04
CA VAL A 1039 -7.39 -5.91 32.63
C VAL A 1039 -7.72 -6.92 33.72
N HIS A 1040 -8.53 -7.91 33.38
CA HIS A 1040 -9.06 -8.93 34.28
C HIS A 1040 -8.12 -10.12 34.36
N ILE A 1041 -7.77 -10.54 35.58
CA ILE A 1041 -6.85 -11.62 35.89
C ILE A 1041 -7.63 -12.74 36.58
N LYS A 1042 -7.73 -13.92 35.96
CA LYS A 1042 -8.57 -15.02 36.48
C LYS A 1042 -7.90 -15.90 37.53
N LYS A 1043 -6.60 -16.16 37.43
CA LYS A 1043 -5.85 -17.02 38.38
C LYS A 1043 -4.47 -16.48 38.73
N ARG A 1044 -3.62 -16.32 37.72
CA ARG A 1044 -2.28 -15.75 37.83
C ARG A 1044 -1.97 -14.95 36.58
N GLY A 1045 -1.14 -13.94 36.72
CA GLY A 1045 -0.61 -13.21 35.57
C GLY A 1045 0.38 -12.14 35.98
N TRP A 1046 0.98 -11.49 35.00
CA TRP A 1046 1.84 -10.35 35.23
C TRP A 1046 1.74 -9.30 34.13
N PHE A 1047 2.11 -8.07 34.46
CA PHE A 1047 2.28 -6.96 33.51
C PHE A 1047 3.72 -6.46 33.53
N LYS A 1048 4.27 -6.16 32.36
CA LYS A 1048 5.59 -5.56 32.16
C LYS A 1048 5.43 -4.11 31.70
N PHE A 1049 6.17 -3.21 32.33
CA PHE A 1049 6.45 -1.87 31.81
C PHE A 1049 7.96 -1.70 31.66
N SER A 1050 8.40 -1.29 30.48
CA SER A 1050 9.80 -1.28 30.06
C SER A 1050 10.42 0.08 30.29
N GLY A 1051 11.70 0.08 30.64
CA GLY A 1051 12.51 1.30 30.73
C GLY A 1051 12.04 2.30 31.80
N ILE A 1052 11.60 1.81 32.96
CA ILE A 1052 11.11 2.64 34.07
C ILE A 1052 12.26 2.92 35.05
N SER A 1053 12.53 4.19 35.30
CA SER A 1053 13.36 4.69 36.39
C SER A 1053 12.52 4.74 37.66
N LEU A 1054 12.94 4.00 38.68
CA LEU A 1054 12.27 3.99 39.97
C LEU A 1054 12.79 5.09 40.91
N GLU A 1055 13.77 5.89 40.50
CA GLU A 1055 14.35 6.98 41.28
C GLU A 1055 13.26 7.83 41.99
N ASN A 1056 13.43 8.00 43.30
CA ASN A 1056 12.51 8.70 44.20
C ASN A 1056 11.08 8.16 44.27
N VAL A 1057 10.77 6.99 43.71
CA VAL A 1057 9.46 6.34 43.89
C VAL A 1057 9.33 5.83 45.33
N LYS A 1058 8.23 6.21 45.99
CA LYS A 1058 7.87 5.81 47.35
C LYS A 1058 7.05 4.52 47.32
N ASP A 1059 6.00 4.53 46.53
CA ASP A 1059 5.04 3.44 46.42
C ASP A 1059 4.26 3.54 45.11
N VAL A 1060 3.60 2.45 44.74
CA VAL A 1060 2.68 2.38 43.60
C VAL A 1060 1.27 2.15 44.11
N GLN A 1061 0.34 3.05 43.78
CA GLN A 1061 -1.07 2.89 44.09
C GLN A 1061 -1.77 2.18 42.94
N LEU A 1062 -2.34 1.02 43.21
CA LEU A 1062 -3.14 0.25 42.26
C LEU A 1062 -4.61 0.66 42.40
N LYS A 1063 -5.26 0.92 41.27
CA LYS A 1063 -6.72 1.05 41.18
C LYS A 1063 -7.28 -0.22 40.59
N TYR A 1064 -8.17 -0.88 41.33
CA TYR A 1064 -8.63 -2.22 40.99
C TYR A 1064 -10.08 -2.47 41.43
N ALA A 1065 -10.67 -3.57 40.96
CA ALA A 1065 -11.93 -4.12 41.42
C ALA A 1065 -11.90 -5.64 41.37
N VAL A 1066 -12.82 -6.29 42.09
CA VAL A 1066 -13.03 -7.74 42.07
C VAL A 1066 -14.41 -8.05 41.51
N ASP A 1067 -14.52 -9.17 40.80
CA ASP A 1067 -15.79 -9.61 40.18
C ASP A 1067 -16.75 -10.27 41.20
N LEU A 1068 -16.20 -10.95 42.20
CA LEU A 1068 -16.89 -11.64 43.28
C LEU A 1068 -16.21 -11.35 44.64
N PRO A 1069 -16.89 -11.56 45.78
CA PRO A 1069 -16.28 -11.39 47.09
C PRO A 1069 -15.11 -12.35 47.26
N SER A 1070 -13.92 -11.81 47.52
CA SER A 1070 -12.74 -12.58 47.84
C SER A 1070 -12.67 -12.83 49.35
N LYS A 1071 -12.39 -14.06 49.79
CA LYS A 1071 -12.28 -14.44 51.22
C LYS A 1071 -10.84 -14.44 51.74
N LYS A 1072 -9.86 -14.63 50.86
CA LYS A 1072 -8.43 -14.73 51.22
C LYS A 1072 -7.59 -13.65 50.56
N GLY A 1073 -7.94 -13.23 49.34
CA GLY A 1073 -7.36 -12.06 48.71
C GLY A 1073 -6.31 -12.37 47.64
N TRP A 1074 -5.70 -11.31 47.13
CA TRP A 1074 -4.69 -11.39 46.07
C TRP A 1074 -3.34 -10.88 46.54
N LYS A 1075 -2.29 -11.68 46.34
CA LYS A 1075 -0.91 -11.26 46.56
C LYS A 1075 -0.37 -10.61 45.29
N ILE A 1076 0.17 -9.40 45.46
CA ILE A 1076 0.77 -8.62 44.39
C ILE A 1076 2.23 -8.37 44.73
N ALA A 1077 3.11 -8.62 43.77
CA ALA A 1077 4.54 -8.40 43.90
C ALA A 1077 5.06 -7.52 42.78
N LEU A 1078 5.92 -6.54 43.09
CA LEU A 1078 6.67 -5.78 42.11
C LEU A 1078 8.08 -6.34 42.01
N ARG A 1079 8.52 -6.68 40.79
CA ARG A 1079 9.84 -7.27 40.52
C ARG A 1079 10.59 -6.54 39.42
N LEU A 1080 11.91 -6.62 39.47
CA LEU A 1080 12.83 -5.97 38.53
C LEU A 1080 13.36 -6.95 37.48
N ASP A 1081 13.43 -6.49 36.23
CA ASP A 1081 14.03 -7.09 35.02
C ASP A 1081 13.46 -8.43 34.52
N SER A 1082 12.85 -9.24 35.40
CA SER A 1082 12.12 -10.44 35.01
C SER A 1082 10.99 -10.78 36.01
N PRO A 1083 10.02 -11.65 35.63
CA PRO A 1083 8.96 -12.07 36.54
C PRO A 1083 9.45 -12.84 37.79
N GLN A 1084 10.70 -13.32 37.78
CA GLN A 1084 11.36 -14.00 38.91
C GLN A 1084 12.50 -13.17 39.51
N GLY A 1085 12.74 -11.95 39.00
CA GLY A 1085 13.84 -11.09 39.41
C GLY A 1085 13.66 -10.49 40.81
N PRO A 1086 14.60 -9.61 41.23
CA PRO A 1086 14.62 -9.02 42.56
C PRO A 1086 13.26 -8.45 42.98
N LEU A 1087 12.82 -8.78 44.19
CA LEU A 1087 11.53 -8.32 44.74
C LEU A 1087 11.69 -6.91 45.32
N LEU A 1088 10.90 -5.98 44.82
CA LEU A 1088 10.93 -4.58 45.25
C LEU A 1088 9.88 -4.26 46.32
N GLY A 1089 8.73 -4.92 46.26
CA GLY A 1089 7.67 -4.72 47.23
C GLY A 1089 6.51 -5.67 47.01
N THR A 1090 5.68 -5.83 48.04
CA THR A 1090 4.48 -6.66 47.98
C THR A 1090 3.31 -5.97 48.66
N THR A 1091 2.10 -6.27 48.21
CA THR A 1091 0.86 -5.90 48.90
C THR A 1091 -0.15 -7.03 48.78
N VAL A 1092 -1.12 -7.07 49.70
CA VAL A 1092 -2.20 -8.06 49.70
C VAL A 1092 -3.53 -7.31 49.63
N LEU A 1093 -4.37 -7.68 48.67
CA LEU A 1093 -5.72 -7.12 48.53
C LEU A 1093 -6.68 -7.96 49.38
N GLY A 1094 -7.18 -7.41 50.49
CA GLY A 1094 -7.93 -8.16 51.52
C GLY A 1094 -9.39 -8.52 51.17
N ALA A 1095 -9.99 -9.35 52.03
CA ALA A 1095 -11.28 -10.05 51.84
C ALA A 1095 -12.58 -9.22 51.96
N ALA A 1096 -12.48 -7.90 52.18
CA ALA A 1096 -13.61 -7.04 52.52
C ALA A 1096 -14.08 -6.14 51.36
N ILE A 1097 -13.69 -6.45 50.12
CA ILE A 1097 -13.94 -5.58 48.96
C ILE A 1097 -15.30 -5.90 48.37
N LYS A 1098 -16.13 -4.87 48.22
CA LYS A 1098 -17.43 -4.98 47.56
C LYS A 1098 -17.21 -5.29 46.07
N PRO A 1099 -17.82 -6.36 45.52
CA PRO A 1099 -17.70 -6.69 44.10
C PRO A 1099 -18.11 -5.52 43.21
N LEU A 1100 -17.46 -5.41 42.05
CA LEU A 1100 -17.75 -4.43 41.00
C LEU A 1100 -17.64 -2.95 41.46
N LYS A 1101 -16.98 -2.68 42.58
CA LYS A 1101 -16.68 -1.33 43.07
C LYS A 1101 -15.18 -1.05 43.02
N VAL A 1102 -14.83 0.20 42.72
CA VAL A 1102 -13.45 0.67 42.67
C VAL A 1102 -12.85 0.64 44.07
N ALA A 1103 -11.66 0.06 44.17
CA ALA A 1103 -10.83 0.03 45.36
C ALA A 1103 -9.39 0.45 45.02
N TYR A 1104 -8.64 0.84 46.05
CA TYR A 1104 -7.25 1.29 45.92
C TYR A 1104 -6.36 0.57 46.93
N ALA A 1105 -5.16 0.17 46.50
CA ALA A 1105 -4.16 -0.45 47.36
C ALA A 1105 -2.79 0.13 47.05
N ALA A 1106 -1.98 0.35 48.10
CA ALA A 1106 -0.62 0.81 47.94
C ALA A 1106 0.35 -0.37 48.03
N LEU A 1107 1.33 -0.40 47.13
CA LEU A 1107 2.48 -1.30 47.14
C LEU A 1107 3.72 -0.47 47.48
N SER A 1108 4.20 -0.60 48.71
CA SER A 1108 5.38 0.13 49.19
C SER A 1108 6.68 -0.54 48.72
N LEU A 1109 7.67 0.25 48.33
CA LEU A 1109 8.96 -0.25 47.86
C LEU A 1109 9.99 -0.32 49.00
N SER A 1110 10.72 -1.43 49.07
CA SER A 1110 11.58 -1.81 50.20
C SER A 1110 13.07 -1.46 50.05
N GLN A 1111 13.54 -1.13 48.84
CA GLN A 1111 14.92 -0.72 48.57
C GLN A 1111 14.97 0.69 47.96
N PRO A 1112 16.06 1.47 48.18
CA PRO A 1112 16.24 2.72 47.45
C PRO A 1112 16.34 2.41 45.95
N ALA A 1113 15.55 3.13 45.17
CA ALA A 1113 15.54 2.98 43.75
C ALA A 1113 16.81 3.58 43.13
N ASP A 1114 17.45 2.82 42.24
CA ASP A 1114 18.52 3.34 41.42
C ASP A 1114 17.99 4.34 40.38
N SER A 1115 18.88 5.17 39.87
CA SER A 1115 18.61 6.15 38.81
C SER A 1115 18.64 5.53 37.40
N THR A 1116 18.80 4.21 37.33
CA THR A 1116 18.81 3.41 36.10
C THR A 1116 17.39 3.01 35.72
N ARG A 1117 17.20 2.74 34.44
CA ARG A 1117 15.91 2.30 33.90
C ARG A 1117 15.90 0.79 33.83
N HIS A 1118 14.82 0.20 34.32
CA HIS A 1118 14.64 -1.24 34.39
C HIS A 1118 13.30 -1.66 33.79
N ASP A 1119 13.19 -2.94 33.47
CA ASP A 1119 11.89 -3.53 33.18
C ASP A 1119 11.20 -3.86 34.50
N VAL A 1120 9.97 -3.38 34.68
CA VAL A 1120 9.23 -3.52 35.94
C VAL A 1120 8.05 -4.45 35.75
N TYR A 1121 7.99 -5.51 36.57
CA TYR A 1121 6.99 -6.58 36.50
C TYR A 1121 6.04 -6.54 37.70
N PHE A 1122 4.75 -6.34 37.46
CA PHE A 1122 3.71 -6.54 38.46
C PHE A 1122 3.18 -7.96 38.37
N ILE A 1123 3.38 -8.77 39.41
CA ILE A 1123 2.95 -10.16 39.48
C ILE A 1123 1.70 -10.26 40.34
N PHE A 1124 0.70 -10.99 39.85
CA PHE A 1124 -0.58 -11.19 40.51
C PHE A 1124 -0.83 -12.68 40.72
N GLN A 1125 -1.11 -13.06 41.95
CA GLN A 1125 -1.40 -14.44 42.33
C GLN A 1125 -2.47 -14.50 43.42
N LYS A 1126 -3.45 -15.41 43.26
CA LYS A 1126 -4.40 -15.74 44.33
C LYS A 1126 -3.68 -16.30 45.55
N GLU A 1127 -4.05 -15.86 46.75
CA GLU A 1127 -3.55 -16.49 47.98
C GLU A 1127 -4.09 -17.92 48.15
N ASP A 1128 -5.32 -18.18 47.72
CA ASP A 1128 -5.93 -19.52 47.69
C ASP A 1128 -6.30 -19.90 46.24
N GLN A 1129 -5.75 -21.00 45.75
CA GLN A 1129 -6.01 -21.48 44.38
C GLN A 1129 -7.43 -22.02 44.20
N ALA A 1130 -8.15 -22.32 45.29
CA ALA A 1130 -9.56 -22.73 45.25
C ALA A 1130 -10.53 -21.53 45.12
N GLU A 1131 -10.03 -20.30 45.16
CA GLU A 1131 -10.83 -19.09 45.10
C GLU A 1131 -11.30 -18.80 43.66
N ILE A 1132 -12.58 -18.45 43.49
CA ILE A 1132 -13.18 -18.21 42.16
C ILE A 1132 -13.16 -16.74 41.72
N ALA A 1133 -12.95 -15.79 42.64
CA ALA A 1133 -12.95 -14.36 42.33
C ALA A 1133 -11.75 -13.96 41.45
N GLY A 1134 -12.00 -13.26 40.35
CA GLY A 1134 -11.03 -12.60 39.50
C GLY A 1134 -10.70 -11.16 39.93
N LEU A 1135 -9.52 -10.68 39.54
CA LEU A 1135 -9.01 -9.36 39.87
C LEU A 1135 -8.89 -8.49 38.62
N GLY A 1136 -9.59 -7.36 38.58
CA GLY A 1136 -9.45 -6.37 37.52
C GLY A 1136 -8.55 -5.21 37.94
N ILE A 1137 -7.46 -4.97 37.22
CA ILE A 1137 -6.61 -3.78 37.42
C ILE A 1137 -6.92 -2.73 36.35
N ALA A 1138 -7.15 -1.48 36.76
CA ALA A 1138 -7.39 -0.37 35.85
C ALA A 1138 -6.10 0.40 35.53
N GLU A 1139 -5.37 0.84 36.56
CA GLU A 1139 -4.15 1.64 36.43
C GLU A 1139 -3.24 1.53 37.65
N PHE A 1140 -1.96 1.85 37.45
CA PHE A 1140 -0.91 1.96 38.45
C PHE A 1140 -0.49 3.43 38.55
N SER A 1141 -0.68 4.06 39.70
CA SER A 1141 -0.27 5.45 39.94
C SER A 1141 1.05 5.46 40.72
N ILE A 1142 2.09 5.96 40.08
CA ILE A 1142 3.44 6.08 40.65
C ILE A 1142 3.48 7.29 41.59
N ARG A 1143 3.85 7.08 42.86
CA ARG A 1143 3.99 8.14 43.85
C ARG A 1143 5.43 8.27 44.29
N ILE A 1144 5.94 9.50 44.27
CA ILE A 1144 7.32 9.82 44.68
C ILE A 1144 7.41 10.26 46.14
N ARG A 1145 8.62 10.21 46.70
CA ARG A 1145 8.96 10.59 48.07
C ARG A 1145 8.84 12.10 48.32
#